data_AF-A0A4Y7PYC3-F1
#
_entry.id   AF-A0A4Y7PYC3-F1
#
_cell.length_a   1.000
_cell.length_b   1.000
_cell.length_c   1.000
_cell.angle_alpha   90.00
_cell.angle_beta   90.00
_cell.angle_gamma   90.00
#
_symmetry.space_group_name_H-M   'P 1'
#
loop_
_entity.id
_entity.type
_entity.pdbx_description
1 polymer ?
#
loop_
_entity_poly.entity_id
_entity_poly.type
_entity_poly.pdbx_seq_one_letter_code
_entity_poly.pdbx_strand_id
1 'polypeptide(L)'
;MKRRTKVLLLAIGIVLLCWVPPKLYTKTSTKTSPKQYRNPTASAPKRRPPQPKWPVQRPAHVYRNDGLLEVNPNATHPIFELTQAAQEEWTSKLRRASQTLDEAVEEYLRRYNRFPPKGFDEWWEYVVENNVSLPDEYDTIFHRLEPFWGVHPRDLQQTLADWEVDQAKTTVTIGKERNGPIQVLRNVSEWENRRELQGRISNFVDVLKAFEHTLPNFRAVFLPGDNPNLVKEYELMNMAIEAAAGRTYIDMKKLPPRRQGWLAACKPSSPARQNPPVFRAAATTSNIAPQPKVKTFIHNHQLAMDPCLHPSHLVQVGQYLSHNEGPLTQRIIPQFSMCATPMHLDILPVPPTGMEEARYPRPWREKTDQRLYWRGRNTGMRFRKETHWQMSQRVRLVRTATELSGTIKVLRPPREDEKETSVGEGKEWTRSRLNPAIMDVKFVRPIMGATDEETHKVLEEMFDWGKHAHKEDSEAYKYIMDVDGNAWSNRFRRLLSGNSVVFKSTTYPEWFADRIQPWVHYVPISIDYSDLYDAFVFFRGDPSGEGNHDELARKIAAAGQSWTQSFWRKEDITAYMFRRRRFVLLAISITLLFRYGYWILPNPNTTSSRRQPGHASSTLNNPSPPKEPVQRAAHVFRSDGLLEVNPNGTHPIFALIEAAEAQWTSKLLHASRTFDEAVEEYERRYKRLPPKGFDDWWDYVVENDVSLPDEYDTIFHRLEPFWGVHPRDLQQIVADWEVDQAKNTVTIGKERNGSIHVLRNVPGWENRKDLKGRISNFVDMLKTFEHALPNFRAIFTPGDNPSLVKDYELTNMAIEAAAGRNYIDVKNLPPRHRGWLSACKPSSPAHKNPPTFRASATTSNIAPQPKVKTFIHNHQLAMDPCLHPSHLVQVGQYLSHNEGPTTQRIIPQFAMCATPMHLDILPVPPTSVEESRHPRQWEEKFDERLLWRGRNTGMQFRKETHWQTSQRVRLVRTATELSGTIKVLRPPREDEKNAIAGAGEEWKRARLNPAIMDVKFVTPILGASDETHKVLEGMFEWGKHMRTEDSETYKYVMDVDGNGWSSRFRRLLSSNSVVFKSTTYPEWFADRIQPWVHYVPISIDYSDLYDAFVFFRGDISGEGNHDELARKIAAAARSWTKSFWRKEDVTAYMFRLFLEYGRIMSLDRDAMTYND
;
A
#
# COMPACT_ATOMS: atom_id res chain seq x y z
N MET A 1 -9.75 18.55 69.09
CA MET A 1 -9.26 18.67 70.49
C MET A 1 -8.35 19.90 70.62
N LYS A 2 -8.05 20.36 71.85
CA LYS A 2 -6.89 21.21 72.30
C LYS A 2 -6.12 21.94 71.16
N ARG A 3 -6.17 23.26 70.94
CA ARG A 3 -6.25 24.45 71.82
C ARG A 3 -5.07 24.58 72.81
N ARG A 4 -4.07 25.42 72.45
CA ARG A 4 -3.16 26.25 73.30
C ARG A 4 -2.35 27.19 72.37
N THR A 5 -2.47 28.52 72.48
CA THR A 5 -1.71 29.44 73.36
C THR A 5 -0.38 29.86 72.70
N LYS A 6 -0.30 31.01 71.99
CA LYS A 6 -0.16 32.43 72.44
C LYS A 6 1.31 32.82 72.76
N VAL A 7 1.57 34.14 72.70
CA VAL A 7 2.69 34.94 73.29
C VAL A 7 3.91 35.24 72.38
N LEU A 8 4.52 36.45 72.37
CA LEU A 8 4.03 37.84 72.55
C LEU A 8 5.14 38.89 72.24
N LEU A 9 4.93 39.85 71.33
CA LEU A 9 5.63 41.17 71.21
C LEU A 9 7.20 41.14 71.19
N LEU A 10 8.04 42.21 71.27
CA LEU A 10 8.03 43.70 71.15
C LEU A 10 9.32 44.07 70.33
N ALA A 11 9.60 45.27 69.80
CA ALA A 11 8.84 46.45 69.31
C ALA A 11 9.85 47.54 68.81
N ILE A 12 9.37 48.74 68.40
CA ILE A 12 10.15 49.98 68.08
C ILE A 12 10.92 49.88 66.74
N GLY A 13 11.07 50.88 65.85
CA GLY A 13 10.64 52.30 65.76
C GLY A 13 11.63 53.04 64.79
N ILE A 14 11.42 54.26 64.27
CA ILE A 14 10.33 55.25 64.35
C ILE A 14 10.56 56.34 63.25
N VAL A 15 9.50 56.97 62.69
CA VAL A 15 9.51 58.30 61.96
C VAL A 15 10.32 58.43 60.62
N LEU A 16 10.18 59.47 59.77
CA LEU A 16 9.04 60.08 59.02
C LEU A 16 9.57 61.29 58.18
N LEU A 17 8.86 61.73 57.11
CA LEU A 17 9.01 63.04 56.39
C LEU A 17 10.33 63.29 55.58
N CYS A 18 10.45 64.23 54.62
CA CYS A 18 9.58 64.71 53.50
C CYS A 18 10.36 65.65 52.54
N TRP A 19 9.76 66.04 51.39
CA TRP A 19 10.14 67.18 50.49
C TRP A 19 11.49 67.09 49.69
N VAL A 20 11.79 67.92 48.66
CA VAL A 20 11.05 68.34 47.42
C VAL A 20 12.06 69.04 46.43
N PRO A 21 11.92 68.95 45.08
CA PRO A 21 12.85 69.50 44.03
C PRO A 21 12.52 70.99 43.66
N PRO A 22 12.99 71.70 42.56
CA PRO A 22 13.64 71.27 41.29
C PRO A 22 14.62 72.26 40.51
N LYS A 23 15.03 71.88 39.26
CA LYS A 23 15.01 72.69 37.97
C LYS A 23 16.19 73.59 37.44
N LEU A 24 16.66 73.37 36.17
CA LEU A 24 16.72 74.29 34.96
C LEU A 24 17.97 74.30 33.99
N TYR A 25 17.69 74.54 32.67
CA TYR A 25 18.48 75.23 31.58
C TYR A 25 19.78 74.60 30.96
N THR A 26 20.22 74.76 29.68
CA THR A 26 19.64 75.20 28.34
C THR A 26 20.56 74.89 27.10
N LYS A 27 19.99 74.87 25.87
CA LYS A 27 20.41 75.36 24.49
C LYS A 27 21.92 75.69 24.13
N THR A 28 22.47 75.69 22.88
CA THR A 28 21.95 75.69 21.47
C THR A 28 23.02 75.38 20.35
N SER A 29 22.60 74.71 19.25
CA SER A 29 22.82 74.95 17.77
C SER A 29 24.19 75.10 17.02
N THR A 30 24.14 74.79 15.70
CA THR A 30 25.03 75.12 14.53
C THR A 30 26.40 74.40 14.32
N LYS A 31 27.01 74.36 13.10
CA LYS A 31 26.54 73.91 11.75
C LYS A 31 27.75 73.70 10.75
N THR A 32 27.57 72.86 9.71
CA THR A 32 28.23 72.86 8.36
C THR A 32 29.75 72.64 8.11
N SER A 33 30.09 71.40 7.69
CA SER A 33 30.64 71.06 6.34
C SER A 33 32.16 71.34 5.98
N PRO A 34 32.70 71.05 4.75
CA PRO A 34 33.61 69.89 4.58
C PRO A 34 34.87 70.10 3.69
N LYS A 35 35.73 69.07 3.50
CA LYS A 35 36.59 68.87 2.29
C LYS A 35 37.28 67.49 2.20
N GLN A 36 37.69 67.13 0.98
CA GLN A 36 38.51 65.94 0.63
C GLN A 36 40.01 66.28 0.62
N TYR A 37 40.91 65.28 0.60
CA TYR A 37 42.07 65.20 -0.32
C TYR A 37 42.72 63.79 -0.37
N ARG A 38 43.81 63.60 -1.13
CA ARG A 38 44.40 62.30 -1.56
C ARG A 38 45.66 61.87 -0.77
N ASN A 39 46.05 60.60 -0.93
CA ASN A 39 47.29 59.95 -0.45
C ASN A 39 48.59 60.67 -0.86
N PRO A 40 49.73 60.41 -0.16
CA PRO A 40 50.74 59.55 -0.80
C PRO A 40 51.58 58.60 0.11
N THR A 41 52.01 57.48 -0.49
CA THR A 41 53.27 56.68 -0.32
C THR A 41 53.93 56.37 1.05
N ALA A 42 53.88 55.08 1.41
CA ALA A 42 55.02 54.15 1.65
C ALA A 42 56.14 54.42 2.69
N SER A 43 56.22 53.55 3.71
CA SER A 43 57.35 52.61 3.95
C SER A 43 57.02 51.62 5.09
N ALA A 44 57.87 50.61 5.33
CA ALA A 44 57.54 49.38 6.09
C ALA A 44 58.39 49.22 7.40
N PRO A 45 58.26 48.15 8.21
CA PRO A 45 57.15 47.18 8.36
C PRO A 45 56.61 47.10 9.81
N LYS A 46 55.35 46.67 10.00
CA LYS A 46 54.85 46.22 11.33
C LYS A 46 54.08 44.89 11.23
N ARG A 47 54.11 44.11 12.32
CA ARG A 47 53.61 42.73 12.40
C ARG A 47 52.13 42.65 12.00
N ARG A 48 51.76 41.66 11.18
CA ARG A 48 50.35 41.36 10.85
C ARG A 48 49.61 40.90 12.12
N PRO A 49 48.42 41.45 12.44
CA PRO A 49 47.43 40.76 13.25
C PRO A 49 47.02 39.45 12.55
N PRO A 50 46.46 38.45 13.27
CA PRO A 50 45.83 37.31 12.62
C PRO A 50 44.72 37.83 11.70
N GLN A 51 44.70 37.39 10.44
CA GLN A 51 43.59 37.74 9.56
C GLN A 51 42.30 37.09 10.07
N PRO A 52 41.14 37.77 9.98
CA PRO A 52 39.87 37.08 10.13
C PRO A 52 39.83 35.96 9.08
N LYS A 53 39.55 34.73 9.52
CA LYS A 53 39.18 33.67 8.57
C LYS A 53 37.93 34.16 7.85
N TRP A 54 38.03 34.35 6.53
CA TRP A 54 36.88 34.65 5.71
C TRP A 54 35.79 33.61 6.01
N PRO A 55 34.53 34.00 6.23
CA PRO A 55 33.46 33.02 6.41
C PRO A 55 33.41 32.18 5.13
N VAL A 56 33.70 30.88 5.26
CA VAL A 56 33.53 29.94 4.15
C VAL A 56 32.07 30.02 3.76
N GLN A 57 31.79 30.53 2.56
CA GLN A 57 30.44 30.55 2.02
C GLN A 57 29.96 29.10 1.91
N ARG A 58 29.11 28.69 2.85
CA ARG A 58 28.44 27.39 2.77
C ARG A 58 27.67 27.36 1.44
N PRO A 59 27.73 26.28 0.66
CA PRO A 59 26.88 26.15 -0.52
C PRO A 59 25.42 26.36 -0.13
N ALA A 60 24.71 27.19 -0.89
CA ALA A 60 23.33 27.59 -0.62
C ALA A 60 22.41 27.19 -1.78
N HIS A 61 21.13 27.03 -1.48
CA HIS A 61 20.07 26.79 -2.48
C HIS A 61 19.66 28.10 -3.17
N VAL A 62 18.99 28.00 -4.33
CA VAL A 62 18.60 29.16 -5.12
C VAL A 62 17.09 29.39 -5.01
N TYR A 63 16.70 30.40 -4.24
CA TYR A 63 15.32 30.84 -4.10
C TYR A 63 14.89 31.64 -5.34
N ARG A 64 13.89 31.15 -6.09
CA ARG A 64 13.35 31.78 -7.29
C ARG A 64 12.17 32.71 -6.95
N ASN A 65 11.97 33.72 -7.80
CA ASN A 65 10.88 34.69 -7.68
C ASN A 65 9.48 34.13 -8.02
N ASP A 66 9.38 32.85 -8.38
CA ASP A 66 8.14 32.13 -8.69
C ASP A 66 7.68 31.19 -7.57
N GLY A 67 8.31 31.26 -6.40
CA GLY A 67 7.99 30.47 -5.21
C GLY A 67 8.71 29.12 -5.13
N LEU A 68 9.52 28.74 -6.12
CA LEU A 68 10.33 27.52 -6.10
C LEU A 68 11.74 27.77 -5.57
N LEU A 69 12.32 26.75 -4.95
CA LEU A 69 13.69 26.70 -4.44
C LEU A 69 14.42 25.61 -5.21
N GLU A 70 15.45 25.97 -5.97
CA GLU A 70 16.32 25.02 -6.69
C GLU A 70 17.38 24.43 -5.75
N VAL A 71 17.49 23.11 -5.76
CA VAL A 71 18.39 22.37 -4.88
C VAL A 71 19.83 22.46 -5.39
N ASN A 72 20.73 22.95 -4.55
CA ASN A 72 22.17 22.82 -4.73
C ASN A 72 22.64 21.49 -4.12
N PRO A 73 23.15 20.52 -4.92
CA PRO A 73 23.59 19.22 -4.41
C PRO A 73 24.69 19.31 -3.33
N ASN A 74 25.46 20.40 -3.30
CA ASN A 74 26.55 20.61 -2.35
C ASN A 74 26.09 21.27 -1.03
N ALA A 75 24.84 21.73 -0.96
CA ALA A 75 24.23 22.30 0.23
C ALA A 75 23.56 21.21 1.10
N THR A 76 23.14 21.56 2.31
CA THR A 76 22.40 20.67 3.22
C THR A 76 21.01 20.27 2.68
N HIS A 77 20.26 19.40 3.34
CA HIS A 77 18.91 19.07 2.86
C HIS A 77 17.96 20.28 3.01
N PRO A 78 17.33 20.79 1.94
CA PRO A 78 16.63 22.10 1.93
C PRO A 78 15.42 22.18 2.86
N ILE A 79 14.81 21.05 3.21
CA ILE A 79 13.66 21.05 4.14
C ILE A 79 14.06 21.53 5.55
N PHE A 80 15.34 21.47 5.94
CA PHE A 80 15.79 22.09 7.20
C PHE A 80 15.68 23.62 7.16
N GLU A 81 16.19 24.28 6.12
CA GLU A 81 16.07 25.75 5.97
C GLU A 81 14.62 26.18 5.70
N LEU A 82 13.84 25.42 4.93
CA LEU A 82 12.43 25.70 4.68
C LEU A 82 11.57 25.62 5.96
N THR A 83 11.77 24.58 6.78
CA THR A 83 11.02 24.45 8.05
C THR A 83 11.49 25.44 9.11
N GLN A 84 12.79 25.80 9.16
CA GLN A 84 13.27 26.87 10.02
C GLN A 84 12.71 28.24 9.60
N ALA A 85 12.88 28.63 8.33
CA ALA A 85 12.44 29.93 7.83
C ALA A 85 10.92 30.13 7.98
N ALA A 86 10.12 29.09 7.71
CA ALA A 86 8.68 29.16 7.91
C ALA A 86 8.28 29.23 9.39
N GLN A 87 9.03 28.61 10.30
CA GLN A 87 8.81 28.73 11.74
C GLN A 87 9.16 30.14 12.24
N GLU A 88 10.24 30.75 11.74
CA GLU A 88 10.61 32.14 12.02
C GLU A 88 9.56 33.12 11.47
N GLU A 89 9.07 32.89 10.24
CA GLU A 89 7.97 33.67 9.65
C GLU A 89 6.69 33.56 10.47
N TRP A 90 6.29 32.35 10.88
CA TRP A 90 5.11 32.12 11.72
C TRP A 90 5.21 32.81 13.08
N THR A 91 6.36 32.69 13.76
CA THR A 91 6.59 33.39 15.03
C THR A 91 6.60 34.90 14.84
N SER A 92 7.11 35.42 13.72
CA SER A 92 7.05 36.85 13.41
C SER A 92 5.61 37.31 13.09
N LYS A 93 4.82 36.50 12.37
CA LYS A 93 3.41 36.71 12.02
C LYS A 93 2.53 36.78 13.27
N LEU A 94 2.75 35.90 14.25
CA LEU A 94 2.08 35.97 15.56
C LEU A 94 2.54 37.18 16.40
N ARG A 95 3.85 37.47 16.45
CA ARG A 95 4.39 38.59 17.25
C ARG A 95 3.96 39.97 16.74
N ARG A 96 3.73 40.12 15.44
CA ARG A 96 3.34 41.38 14.80
C ARG A 96 1.83 41.61 14.72
N ALA A 97 1.03 40.66 15.24
CA ALA A 97 -0.42 40.80 15.30
C ALA A 97 -0.80 41.96 16.22
N SER A 98 -1.68 42.86 15.75
CA SER A 98 -2.16 44.00 16.51
C SER A 98 -2.76 43.57 17.84
N GLN A 99 -2.50 44.33 18.92
CA GLN A 99 -3.03 44.07 20.27
C GLN A 99 -4.07 45.13 20.69
N THR A 100 -4.17 46.22 19.94
CA THR A 100 -5.13 47.33 20.14
C THR A 100 -5.83 47.71 18.83
N LEU A 101 -6.98 48.39 18.95
CA LEU A 101 -7.71 48.92 17.81
C LEU A 101 -6.87 49.92 17.01
N ASP A 102 -6.09 50.78 17.67
CA ASP A 102 -5.26 51.78 16.99
C ASP A 102 -4.12 51.14 16.18
N GLU A 103 -3.43 50.14 16.74
CA GLU A 103 -2.45 49.33 15.98
C GLU A 103 -3.09 48.65 14.76
N ALA A 104 -4.29 48.08 14.92
CA ALA A 104 -5.01 47.44 13.83
C ALA A 104 -5.48 48.45 12.77
N VAL A 105 -5.76 49.69 13.15
CA VAL A 105 -6.07 50.80 12.24
C VAL A 105 -4.82 51.22 11.46
N GLU A 106 -3.66 51.32 12.12
CA GLU A 106 -2.37 51.66 11.51
C GLU A 106 -1.86 50.56 10.57
N GLU A 107 -1.88 49.28 10.99
CA GLU A 107 -1.49 48.14 10.16
C GLU A 107 -2.39 48.00 8.92
N TYR A 108 -3.71 48.22 9.08
CA TYR A 108 -4.64 48.26 7.95
C TYR A 108 -4.32 49.41 6.97
N LEU A 109 -4.05 50.61 7.48
CA LEU A 109 -3.63 51.76 6.67
C LEU A 109 -2.31 51.46 5.93
N ARG A 110 -1.35 50.83 6.62
CA ARG A 110 -0.03 50.46 6.08
C ARG A 110 -0.12 49.37 5.00
N ARG A 111 -1.01 48.38 5.14
CA ARG A 111 -1.22 47.34 4.12
C ARG A 111 -1.99 47.85 2.90
N TYR A 112 -3.11 48.55 3.12
CA TYR A 112 -4.12 48.77 2.08
C TYR A 112 -4.26 50.23 1.60
N ASN A 113 -3.48 51.18 2.14
CA ASN A 113 -3.50 52.62 1.80
C ASN A 113 -4.90 53.27 1.86
N ARG A 114 -5.75 52.74 2.75
CA ARG A 114 -7.16 53.10 2.96
C ARG A 114 -7.40 53.09 4.47
N PHE A 115 -8.27 53.98 4.96
CA PHE A 115 -8.77 53.84 6.32
C PHE A 115 -9.62 52.57 6.45
N PRO A 116 -9.64 51.93 7.63
CA PRO A 116 -10.57 50.84 7.90
C PRO A 116 -12.01 51.26 7.60
N PRO A 117 -12.86 50.31 7.19
CA PRO A 117 -14.20 50.66 6.76
C PRO A 117 -15.00 51.25 7.93
N LYS A 118 -16.18 51.79 7.60
CA LYS A 118 -17.32 51.57 8.48
C LYS A 118 -17.41 50.05 8.70
N GLY A 119 -16.86 49.55 9.81
CA GLY A 119 -17.05 48.21 10.40
C GLY A 119 -16.14 47.88 11.57
N PHE A 120 -15.10 48.68 11.82
CA PHE A 120 -13.85 48.13 12.34
C PHE A 120 -13.70 48.09 13.87
N ASP A 121 -14.34 48.99 14.60
CA ASP A 121 -14.44 48.99 16.06
C ASP A 121 -15.33 47.85 16.56
N GLU A 122 -16.55 47.74 16.04
CA GLU A 122 -17.50 46.64 16.34
C GLU A 122 -16.89 45.26 15.99
N TRP A 123 -16.12 45.20 14.90
CA TRP A 123 -15.36 44.02 14.49
C TRP A 123 -14.19 43.70 15.43
N TRP A 124 -13.50 44.72 15.93
CA TRP A 124 -12.39 44.58 16.86
C TRP A 124 -12.87 44.09 18.23
N GLU A 125 -14.01 44.61 18.71
CA GLU A 125 -14.68 44.12 19.92
C GLU A 125 -14.99 42.61 19.79
N TYR A 126 -15.55 42.17 18.65
CA TYR A 126 -15.79 40.75 18.37
C TYR A 126 -14.49 39.92 18.35
N VAL A 127 -13.42 40.43 17.70
CA VAL A 127 -12.08 39.81 17.66
C VAL A 127 -11.50 39.60 19.06
N VAL A 128 -11.63 40.60 19.94
CA VAL A 128 -11.13 40.55 21.33
C VAL A 128 -11.98 39.61 22.19
N GLU A 129 -13.31 39.73 22.15
CA GLU A 129 -14.23 38.87 22.90
C GLU A 129 -14.01 37.38 22.59
N ASN A 130 -13.81 37.06 21.31
CA ASN A 130 -13.69 35.68 20.83
C ASN A 130 -12.24 35.20 20.70
N ASN A 131 -11.25 35.99 21.13
CA ASN A 131 -9.81 35.69 21.05
C ASN A 131 -9.36 35.25 19.63
N VAL A 132 -9.58 36.09 18.62
CA VAL A 132 -9.18 35.80 17.22
C VAL A 132 -7.72 36.21 17.00
N SER A 133 -6.81 35.24 16.99
CA SER A 133 -5.36 35.46 17.17
C SER A 133 -4.57 36.00 15.97
N LEU A 134 -5.22 36.28 14.84
CA LEU A 134 -4.61 36.95 13.66
C LEU A 134 -5.61 37.96 13.07
N PRO A 135 -5.71 39.18 13.63
CA PRO A 135 -6.63 40.23 13.17
C PRO A 135 -6.15 40.94 11.88
N ASP A 136 -4.87 40.87 11.54
CA ASP A 136 -4.33 41.66 10.43
C ASP A 136 -4.26 40.86 9.10
N GLU A 137 -4.24 39.53 9.19
CA GLU A 137 -3.99 38.62 8.05
C GLU A 137 -5.25 38.35 7.22
N TYR A 138 -5.59 39.30 6.35
CA TYR A 138 -6.80 39.29 5.50
C TYR A 138 -6.53 39.71 4.04
N ASP A 139 -5.27 39.68 3.61
CA ASP A 139 -4.80 40.27 2.34
C ASP A 139 -5.53 39.70 1.11
N THR A 140 -5.88 38.41 1.13
CA THR A 140 -6.71 37.74 0.11
C THR A 140 -8.07 38.42 -0.10
N ILE A 141 -8.73 38.94 0.96
CA ILE A 141 -9.97 39.71 0.79
C ILE A 141 -9.69 41.00 0.02
N PHE A 142 -8.62 41.71 0.40
CA PHE A 142 -8.35 43.03 -0.13
C PHE A 142 -7.90 42.99 -1.59
N HIS A 143 -6.99 42.09 -1.97
CA HIS A 143 -6.58 41.94 -3.37
C HIS A 143 -7.71 41.44 -4.29
N ARG A 144 -8.70 40.69 -3.77
CA ARG A 144 -9.92 40.32 -4.52
C ARG A 144 -10.89 41.51 -4.65
N LEU A 145 -10.95 42.40 -3.67
CA LEU A 145 -11.82 43.60 -3.71
C LEU A 145 -11.17 44.80 -4.43
N GLU A 146 -9.85 44.82 -4.57
CA GLU A 146 -9.06 45.96 -5.06
C GLU A 146 -9.51 46.51 -6.43
N PRO A 147 -9.75 45.68 -7.48
CA PRO A 147 -10.18 46.18 -8.79
C PRO A 147 -11.54 46.90 -8.73
N PHE A 148 -12.45 46.46 -7.86
CA PHE A 148 -13.79 47.06 -7.76
C PHE A 148 -13.76 48.49 -7.21
N TRP A 149 -12.72 48.88 -6.45
CA TRP A 149 -12.55 50.26 -5.99
C TRP A 149 -12.21 51.25 -7.12
N GLY A 150 -11.77 50.75 -8.29
CA GLY A 150 -11.50 51.56 -9.48
C GLY A 150 -12.67 51.68 -10.44
N VAL A 151 -13.86 51.18 -10.07
CA VAL A 151 -15.08 51.30 -10.88
C VAL A 151 -16.09 52.19 -10.15
N HIS A 152 -16.73 53.09 -10.89
CA HIS A 152 -17.69 54.02 -10.30
C HIS A 152 -18.90 53.26 -9.69
N PRO A 153 -19.33 53.56 -8.44
CA PRO A 153 -20.32 52.72 -7.75
C PRO A 153 -21.66 52.52 -8.45
N ARG A 154 -22.13 53.50 -9.25
CA ARG A 154 -23.35 53.35 -10.06
C ARG A 154 -23.19 52.27 -11.14
N ASP A 155 -22.00 52.18 -11.71
CA ASP A 155 -21.72 51.33 -12.86
C ASP A 155 -21.50 49.87 -12.39
N LEU A 156 -20.96 49.68 -11.18
CA LEU A 156 -20.99 48.41 -10.46
C LEU A 156 -22.43 47.95 -10.14
N GLN A 157 -23.28 48.86 -9.65
CA GLN A 157 -24.67 48.55 -9.35
C GLN A 157 -25.46 48.15 -10.60
N GLN A 158 -25.27 48.86 -11.72
CA GLN A 158 -25.87 48.49 -13.01
C GLN A 158 -25.34 47.13 -13.49
N THR A 159 -24.02 46.93 -13.51
CA THR A 159 -23.40 45.67 -13.97
C THR A 159 -23.85 44.47 -13.13
N LEU A 160 -24.09 44.66 -11.82
CA LEU A 160 -24.63 43.62 -10.94
C LEU A 160 -26.11 43.34 -11.24
N ALA A 161 -26.93 44.38 -11.45
CA ALA A 161 -28.34 44.22 -11.80
C ALA A 161 -28.54 43.52 -13.15
N ASP A 162 -27.72 43.88 -14.15
CA ASP A 162 -27.68 43.20 -15.45
C ASP A 162 -27.32 41.70 -15.27
N TRP A 163 -26.29 41.40 -14.46
CA TRP A 163 -25.85 40.03 -14.18
C TRP A 163 -26.87 39.19 -13.41
N GLU A 164 -27.64 39.79 -12.48
CA GLU A 164 -28.77 39.11 -11.80
C GLU A 164 -29.85 38.65 -12.80
N VAL A 165 -30.04 39.37 -13.91
CA VAL A 165 -30.94 38.98 -14.99
C VAL A 165 -30.29 37.93 -15.89
N ASP A 166 -29.11 38.22 -16.43
CA ASP A 166 -28.40 37.35 -17.39
C ASP A 166 -28.07 35.96 -16.83
N GLN A 167 -27.77 35.85 -15.53
CA GLN A 167 -27.37 34.61 -14.86
C GLN A 167 -28.41 34.05 -13.87
N ALA A 168 -29.70 34.34 -14.12
CA ALA A 168 -30.83 33.83 -13.32
C ALA A 168 -30.89 32.29 -13.20
N LYS A 169 -30.36 31.58 -14.20
CA LYS A 169 -30.29 30.11 -14.27
C LYS A 169 -29.11 29.50 -13.49
N THR A 170 -28.16 30.30 -13.02
CA THR A 170 -26.87 29.82 -12.51
C THR A 170 -26.45 30.44 -11.18
N THR A 171 -27.08 31.53 -10.73
CA THR A 171 -26.65 32.31 -9.54
C THR A 171 -27.76 32.57 -8.53
N VAL A 172 -27.38 32.93 -7.31
CA VAL A 172 -28.26 33.28 -6.18
C VAL A 172 -27.94 34.69 -5.72
N THR A 173 -28.95 35.55 -5.53
CA THR A 173 -28.78 36.86 -4.89
C THR A 173 -29.18 36.78 -3.43
N ILE A 174 -28.21 37.00 -2.53
CA ILE A 174 -28.45 37.22 -1.09
C ILE A 174 -28.33 38.72 -0.83
N GLY A 175 -29.18 39.27 0.03
CA GLY A 175 -29.10 40.69 0.35
C GLY A 175 -29.99 41.11 1.51
N LYS A 176 -29.88 42.40 1.83
CA LYS A 176 -30.62 43.08 2.90
C LYS A 176 -31.29 44.33 2.32
N GLU A 177 -32.61 44.38 2.40
CA GLU A 177 -33.40 45.55 1.99
C GLU A 177 -33.65 46.49 3.18
N ARG A 178 -34.22 47.68 2.94
CA ARG A 178 -34.22 48.77 3.92
C ARG A 178 -34.98 48.39 5.19
N ASN A 179 -34.24 48.25 6.29
CA ASN A 179 -34.71 47.77 7.60
C ASN A 179 -35.29 46.34 7.60
N GLY A 180 -35.07 45.56 6.53
CA GLY A 180 -35.43 44.15 6.45
C GLY A 180 -34.30 43.21 6.92
N PRO A 181 -34.58 41.91 7.06
CA PRO A 181 -33.58 40.89 7.35
C PRO A 181 -32.72 40.55 6.12
N ILE A 182 -31.65 39.80 6.33
CA ILE A 182 -30.83 39.16 5.31
C ILE A 182 -31.58 37.94 4.78
N GLN A 183 -31.89 37.98 3.48
CA GLN A 183 -32.69 36.95 2.82
C GLN A 183 -32.20 36.68 1.40
N VAL A 184 -32.71 35.60 0.80
CA VAL A 184 -32.52 35.29 -0.63
C VAL A 184 -33.46 36.19 -1.43
N LEU A 185 -32.91 37.18 -2.11
CA LEU A 185 -33.66 38.13 -2.94
C LEU A 185 -33.95 37.56 -4.35
N ARG A 186 -33.12 36.60 -4.80
CA ARG A 186 -33.30 35.84 -6.04
C ARG A 186 -32.67 34.47 -5.88
N ASN A 187 -33.43 33.42 -6.15
CA ASN A 187 -32.94 32.04 -6.11
C ASN A 187 -32.74 31.52 -7.55
N VAL A 188 -31.94 30.45 -7.72
CA VAL A 188 -31.66 29.86 -9.04
C VAL A 188 -32.97 29.36 -9.67
N SER A 189 -33.25 29.73 -10.91
CA SER A 189 -34.49 29.28 -11.59
C SER A 189 -34.49 27.80 -11.91
N GLU A 190 -33.32 27.23 -12.22
CA GLU A 190 -33.12 25.84 -12.67
C GLU A 190 -31.90 25.24 -11.95
N TRP A 191 -32.11 24.25 -11.07
CA TRP A 191 -31.03 23.54 -10.41
C TRP A 191 -31.43 22.11 -10.05
N GLU A 192 -30.65 21.12 -10.48
CA GLU A 192 -31.00 19.69 -10.43
C GLU A 192 -31.22 19.18 -8.99
N ASN A 193 -30.37 19.59 -8.03
CA ASN A 193 -30.47 19.20 -6.62
C ASN A 193 -30.83 20.39 -5.71
N ARG A 194 -32.08 20.83 -5.74
CA ARG A 194 -32.52 22.00 -4.94
C ARG A 194 -32.33 21.83 -3.42
N ARG A 195 -32.26 20.60 -2.90
CA ARG A 195 -32.09 20.32 -1.46
C ARG A 195 -30.67 20.64 -0.98
N GLU A 196 -29.66 20.24 -1.75
CA GLU A 196 -28.26 20.58 -1.46
C GLU A 196 -28.01 22.08 -1.65
N LEU A 197 -28.54 22.67 -2.73
CA LEU A 197 -28.47 24.11 -2.98
C LEU A 197 -29.03 24.91 -1.78
N GLN A 198 -30.23 24.56 -1.30
CA GLN A 198 -30.84 25.24 -0.16
C GLN A 198 -30.01 25.11 1.12
N GLY A 199 -29.36 23.95 1.35
CA GLY A 199 -28.43 23.76 2.47
C GLY A 199 -27.18 24.62 2.36
N ARG A 200 -26.55 24.69 1.17
CA ARG A 200 -25.42 25.60 0.91
C ARG A 200 -25.81 27.06 1.20
N ILE A 201 -26.97 27.50 0.70
CA ILE A 201 -27.48 28.88 0.87
C ILE A 201 -27.81 29.19 2.35
N SER A 202 -28.49 28.29 3.07
CA SER A 202 -28.85 28.54 4.48
C SER A 202 -27.60 28.81 5.30
N ASN A 203 -26.58 27.94 5.20
CA ASN A 203 -25.36 28.09 6.00
C ASN A 203 -24.65 29.43 5.73
N PHE A 204 -24.70 29.99 4.51
CA PHE A 204 -24.22 31.35 4.24
C PHE A 204 -25.06 32.41 4.95
N VAL A 205 -26.38 32.37 4.78
CA VAL A 205 -27.31 33.31 5.42
C VAL A 205 -27.17 33.25 6.95
N ASP A 206 -26.98 32.06 7.52
CA ASP A 206 -26.87 31.83 8.96
C ASP A 206 -25.51 32.30 9.55
N VAL A 207 -24.43 32.36 8.75
CA VAL A 207 -23.19 33.06 9.12
C VAL A 207 -23.39 34.58 9.06
N LEU A 208 -24.04 35.10 8.02
CA LEU A 208 -24.30 36.54 7.87
C LEU A 208 -25.26 37.09 8.94
N LYS A 209 -26.22 36.27 9.41
CA LYS A 209 -27.16 36.62 10.50
C LYS A 209 -26.47 37.05 11.80
N ALA A 210 -25.30 36.47 12.12
CA ALA A 210 -24.58 36.80 13.35
C ALA A 210 -24.23 38.29 13.48
N PHE A 211 -24.16 39.02 12.35
CA PHE A 211 -23.89 40.45 12.27
C PHE A 211 -24.87 41.16 11.33
N GLU A 212 -26.08 40.63 11.21
CA GLU A 212 -27.18 41.23 10.43
C GLU A 212 -27.51 42.65 10.89
N HIS A 213 -27.36 42.95 12.17
CA HIS A 213 -27.64 44.26 12.75
C HIS A 213 -26.63 45.34 12.34
N THR A 214 -25.36 45.01 12.11
CA THR A 214 -24.32 45.97 11.69
C THR A 214 -24.32 46.23 10.17
N LEU A 215 -24.76 45.24 9.38
CA LEU A 215 -24.73 45.30 7.92
C LEU A 215 -25.69 46.38 7.34
N PRO A 216 -25.21 47.25 6.43
CA PRO A 216 -26.07 48.14 5.65
C PRO A 216 -26.84 47.37 4.58
N ASN A 217 -27.76 48.03 3.87
CA ASN A 217 -28.41 47.45 2.69
C ASN A 217 -27.37 46.97 1.67
N PHE A 218 -27.54 45.76 1.14
CA PHE A 218 -26.67 45.19 0.11
C PHE A 218 -27.40 44.19 -0.78
N ARG A 219 -26.86 43.95 -1.97
CA ARG A 219 -27.12 42.79 -2.82
C ARG A 219 -25.77 42.15 -3.14
N ALA A 220 -25.69 40.83 -3.13
CA ALA A 220 -24.50 40.07 -3.45
C ALA A 220 -24.90 38.82 -4.24
N VAL A 221 -24.30 38.63 -5.42
CA VAL A 221 -24.56 37.49 -6.29
C VAL A 221 -23.54 36.40 -6.00
N PHE A 222 -24.02 35.20 -5.72
CA PHE A 222 -23.25 34.01 -5.41
C PHE A 222 -23.39 32.97 -6.52
N LEU A 223 -22.29 32.36 -6.92
CA LEU A 223 -22.26 31.14 -7.73
C LEU A 223 -22.30 29.93 -6.77
N PRO A 224 -23.41 29.15 -6.72
CA PRO A 224 -23.55 28.04 -5.77
C PRO A 224 -22.78 26.76 -6.17
N GLY A 225 -22.28 26.70 -7.41
CA GLY A 225 -21.48 25.60 -7.94
C GLY A 225 -20.07 25.53 -7.36
N ASP A 226 -19.39 24.41 -7.58
CA ASP A 226 -18.06 24.16 -7.02
C ASP A 226 -16.96 24.99 -7.73
N ASN A 227 -17.11 25.24 -9.03
CA ASN A 227 -16.08 25.83 -9.89
C ASN A 227 -16.38 27.32 -10.20
N PRO A 228 -15.36 28.21 -10.20
CA PRO A 228 -15.51 29.60 -10.63
C PRO A 228 -15.73 29.71 -12.15
N ASN A 229 -16.34 30.83 -12.59
CA ASN A 229 -16.66 31.07 -13.99
C ASN A 229 -16.27 32.45 -14.55
N LEU A 230 -15.74 33.38 -13.74
CA LEU A 230 -15.34 34.72 -14.19
C LEU A 230 -13.83 34.82 -14.40
N VAL A 231 -13.36 34.56 -15.62
CA VAL A 231 -11.94 34.71 -15.99
C VAL A 231 -11.62 36.19 -16.18
N LYS A 232 -10.59 36.67 -15.48
CA LYS A 232 -10.19 38.08 -15.51
C LYS A 232 -9.46 38.43 -16.82
N GLU A 233 -9.54 39.68 -17.25
CA GLU A 233 -8.67 40.22 -18.31
C GLU A 233 -7.61 41.11 -17.65
N TYR A 234 -6.32 40.89 -17.96
CA TYR A 234 -5.22 41.50 -17.23
C TYR A 234 -5.19 43.03 -17.34
N GLU A 235 -5.35 43.59 -18.54
CA GLU A 235 -5.32 45.05 -18.76
C GLU A 235 -6.52 45.72 -18.08
N LEU A 236 -7.70 45.12 -18.15
CA LEU A 236 -8.89 45.58 -17.43
C LEU A 236 -8.70 45.59 -15.91
N MET A 237 -8.11 44.54 -15.34
CA MET A 237 -7.79 44.48 -13.91
C MET A 237 -6.71 45.50 -13.53
N ASN A 238 -5.65 45.64 -14.34
CA ASN A 238 -4.55 46.57 -14.09
C ASN A 238 -5.04 48.03 -14.10
N MET A 239 -5.83 48.43 -15.12
CA MET A 239 -6.46 49.74 -15.20
C MET A 239 -7.36 50.04 -13.98
N ALA A 240 -8.11 49.02 -13.52
CA ALA A 240 -8.99 49.16 -12.36
C ALA A 240 -8.21 49.28 -11.04
N ILE A 241 -7.11 48.53 -10.87
CA ILE A 241 -6.22 48.65 -9.70
C ILE A 241 -5.49 50.01 -9.69
N GLU A 242 -5.01 50.49 -10.85
CA GLU A 242 -4.38 51.80 -10.98
C GLU A 242 -5.36 52.94 -10.65
N ALA A 243 -6.60 52.88 -11.15
CA ALA A 243 -7.66 53.81 -10.77
C ALA A 243 -8.00 53.73 -9.27
N ALA A 244 -8.10 52.51 -8.72
CA ALA A 244 -8.35 52.29 -7.30
C ALA A 244 -7.26 52.91 -6.41
N ALA A 245 -5.99 52.78 -6.79
CA ALA A 245 -4.83 53.35 -6.09
C ALA A 245 -4.79 54.88 -6.23
N GLY A 246 -5.07 55.41 -7.43
CA GLY A 246 -5.21 56.84 -7.70
C GLY A 246 -6.46 57.50 -7.08
N ARG A 247 -7.37 56.71 -6.51
CA ARG A 247 -8.68 57.13 -5.96
C ARG A 247 -9.58 57.76 -7.03
N THR A 248 -9.49 57.27 -8.27
CA THR A 248 -10.29 57.63 -9.44
C THR A 248 -11.10 56.43 -9.93
N TYR A 249 -11.82 56.58 -11.05
CA TYR A 249 -12.60 55.51 -11.67
C TYR A 249 -12.25 55.34 -13.15
N ILE A 250 -12.30 54.11 -13.66
CA ILE A 250 -12.13 53.81 -15.08
C ILE A 250 -13.34 54.30 -15.90
N ASP A 251 -13.09 54.73 -17.14
CA ASP A 251 -14.15 55.06 -18.09
C ASP A 251 -14.74 53.76 -18.67
N MET A 252 -15.94 53.39 -18.20
CA MET A 252 -16.65 52.18 -18.63
C MET A 252 -17.03 52.16 -20.14
N LYS A 253 -16.83 53.27 -20.87
CA LYS A 253 -16.97 53.33 -22.34
C LYS A 253 -15.65 53.08 -23.08
N LYS A 254 -14.51 53.02 -22.38
CA LYS A 254 -13.15 52.84 -22.94
C LYS A 254 -12.43 51.63 -22.35
N LEU A 255 -13.16 50.53 -22.15
CA LEU A 255 -12.59 49.28 -21.66
C LEU A 255 -11.82 48.55 -22.78
N PRO A 256 -10.74 47.79 -22.45
CA PRO A 256 -10.05 46.95 -23.43
C PRO A 256 -10.98 45.85 -23.99
N PRO A 257 -10.72 45.35 -25.21
CA PRO A 257 -11.52 44.30 -25.81
C PRO A 257 -11.42 42.99 -25.01
N ARG A 258 -12.55 42.29 -24.84
CA ARG A 258 -12.58 40.94 -24.25
C ARG A 258 -11.70 40.00 -25.08
N ARG A 259 -10.84 39.23 -24.43
CA ARG A 259 -9.94 38.28 -25.09
C ARG A 259 -10.36 36.85 -24.80
N GLN A 260 -10.10 35.96 -25.75
CA GLN A 260 -10.32 34.53 -25.54
C GLN A 260 -9.15 33.91 -24.78
N GLY A 261 -9.44 33.03 -23.84
CA GLY A 261 -8.49 32.09 -23.29
C GLY A 261 -7.82 32.51 -21.98
N TRP A 262 -7.33 31.51 -21.25
CA TRP A 262 -6.73 31.64 -19.92
C TRP A 262 -5.60 32.66 -19.89
N LEU A 263 -4.76 32.70 -20.93
CA LEU A 263 -3.58 33.57 -20.99
C LEU A 263 -3.91 35.06 -20.89
N ALA A 264 -5.13 35.48 -21.24
CA ALA A 264 -5.57 36.86 -21.08
C ALA A 264 -5.69 37.33 -19.62
N ALA A 265 -5.76 36.41 -18.65
CA ALA A 265 -5.70 36.73 -17.22
C ALA A 265 -4.29 37.12 -16.74
N CYS A 266 -3.26 36.89 -17.55
CA CYS A 266 -1.86 37.04 -17.17
C CYS A 266 -1.20 38.30 -17.73
N LYS A 267 -0.23 38.83 -16.97
CA LYS A 267 0.62 39.96 -17.36
C LYS A 267 1.37 39.64 -18.66
N PRO A 268 1.50 40.57 -19.62
CA PRO A 268 2.23 40.33 -20.88
C PRO A 268 3.64 39.75 -20.69
N SER A 269 4.34 40.14 -19.63
CA SER A 269 5.69 39.66 -19.29
C SER A 269 5.73 38.39 -18.42
N SER A 270 4.61 37.70 -18.19
CA SER A 270 4.59 36.49 -17.36
C SER A 270 5.09 35.27 -18.14
N PRO A 271 5.68 34.26 -17.46
CA PRO A 271 6.09 33.01 -18.09
C PRO A 271 5.01 32.38 -18.97
N ALA A 272 3.74 32.38 -18.54
CA ALA A 272 2.63 31.82 -19.32
C ALA A 272 2.29 32.57 -20.62
N ARG A 273 2.61 33.87 -20.74
CA ARG A 273 2.43 34.63 -22.00
C ARG A 273 3.68 34.69 -22.86
N GLN A 274 4.87 34.53 -22.28
CA GLN A 274 6.14 34.44 -23.01
C GLN A 274 6.35 33.03 -23.58
N ASN A 275 6.06 31.99 -22.79
CA ASN A 275 6.21 30.57 -23.13
C ASN A 275 4.88 29.83 -22.85
N PRO A 276 3.85 30.00 -23.70
CA PRO A 276 2.54 29.40 -23.48
C PRO A 276 2.56 27.86 -23.63
N PRO A 277 1.74 27.13 -22.86
CA PRO A 277 1.68 25.67 -22.92
C PRO A 277 0.87 25.18 -24.13
N VAL A 278 1.19 23.97 -24.63
CA VAL A 278 0.47 23.36 -25.75
C VAL A 278 -0.83 22.71 -25.24
N PHE A 279 -1.93 23.47 -25.27
CA PHE A 279 -3.26 23.06 -24.77
C PHE A 279 -3.85 21.80 -25.41
N ARG A 280 -3.31 21.31 -26.53
CA ARG A 280 -3.76 20.10 -27.25
C ARG A 280 -2.60 19.16 -27.59
N ALA A 281 -1.61 19.03 -26.71
CA ALA A 281 -0.54 18.06 -26.90
C ALA A 281 -1.13 16.64 -26.97
N ALA A 282 -0.68 15.84 -27.94
CA ALA A 282 -1.11 14.44 -28.04
C ALA A 282 -0.76 13.69 -26.75
N ALA A 283 -1.72 12.94 -26.19
CA ALA A 283 -1.48 12.11 -25.02
C ALA A 283 -0.50 10.98 -25.40
N THR A 284 0.77 11.13 -25.01
CA THR A 284 1.80 10.10 -25.21
C THR A 284 1.44 8.85 -24.39
N THR A 285 2.04 7.70 -24.70
CA THR A 285 1.79 6.46 -23.92
C THR A 285 2.24 6.64 -22.46
N SER A 286 3.44 7.17 -22.24
CA SER A 286 3.99 7.53 -20.93
C SER A 286 3.57 8.96 -20.49
N ASN A 287 2.38 9.11 -19.90
CA ASN A 287 1.87 10.40 -19.37
C ASN A 287 2.45 10.76 -17.99
N ILE A 288 3.57 10.15 -17.58
CA ILE A 288 4.28 10.48 -16.35
C ILE A 288 5.40 11.45 -16.77
N ALA A 289 5.39 12.65 -16.20
CA ALA A 289 6.41 13.65 -16.53
C ALA A 289 7.81 13.10 -16.19
N PRO A 290 8.82 13.32 -17.04
CA PRO A 290 10.20 12.97 -16.69
C PRO A 290 10.63 13.78 -15.47
N GLN A 291 11.45 13.17 -14.62
CA GLN A 291 12.05 13.86 -13.47
C GLN A 291 12.81 15.12 -13.95
N PRO A 292 12.62 16.28 -13.30
CA PRO A 292 13.36 17.49 -13.68
C PRO A 292 14.86 17.28 -13.38
N LYS A 293 15.72 17.82 -14.25
CA LYS A 293 17.19 17.71 -14.09
C LYS A 293 17.72 18.39 -12.83
N VAL A 294 17.02 19.42 -12.36
CA VAL A 294 17.28 20.13 -11.11
C VAL A 294 16.10 19.84 -10.19
N LYS A 295 16.36 19.38 -8.96
CA LYS A 295 15.31 19.19 -7.95
C LYS A 295 14.82 20.55 -7.45
N THR A 296 13.54 20.65 -7.13
CA THR A 296 12.90 21.86 -6.61
C THR A 296 12.01 21.57 -5.41
N PHE A 297 11.80 22.56 -4.55
CA PHE A 297 10.79 22.56 -3.48
C PHE A 297 10.04 23.89 -3.45
N ILE A 298 8.82 23.91 -2.92
CA ILE A 298 8.05 25.16 -2.73
C ILE A 298 8.57 25.90 -1.49
N HIS A 299 9.04 27.15 -1.64
CA HIS A 299 9.25 28.08 -0.51
C HIS A 299 8.04 28.99 -0.29
N ASN A 300 7.41 29.49 -1.36
CA ASN A 300 6.20 30.30 -1.30
C ASN A 300 5.07 29.63 -2.10
N HIS A 301 4.07 29.10 -1.39
CA HIS A 301 2.99 28.34 -1.99
C HIS A 301 2.00 29.20 -2.79
N GLN A 302 1.81 30.48 -2.46
CA GLN A 302 0.93 31.38 -3.21
C GLN A 302 1.51 31.71 -4.60
N LEU A 303 2.82 31.92 -4.71
CA LEU A 303 3.51 32.07 -5.99
C LEU A 303 3.59 30.73 -6.73
N ALA A 304 3.96 29.65 -6.04
CA ALA A 304 4.11 28.33 -6.64
C ALA A 304 2.80 27.70 -7.14
N MET A 305 1.63 28.24 -6.80
CA MET A 305 0.34 27.80 -7.33
C MET A 305 -0.17 28.62 -8.54
N ASP A 306 0.42 29.78 -8.85
CA ASP A 306 -0.07 30.68 -9.90
C ASP A 306 0.22 30.15 -11.32
N PRO A 307 -0.79 29.84 -12.14
CA PRO A 307 -0.60 29.41 -13.52
C PRO A 307 0.04 30.46 -14.43
N CYS A 308 0.02 31.76 -14.07
CA CYS A 308 0.70 32.80 -14.83
C CYS A 308 2.23 32.71 -14.71
N LEU A 309 2.73 32.17 -13.58
CA LEU A 309 4.14 31.88 -13.30
C LEU A 309 4.49 30.45 -13.75
N HIS A 310 3.58 29.49 -13.52
CA HIS A 310 3.75 28.07 -13.79
C HIS A 310 2.76 27.57 -14.88
N PRO A 311 3.01 27.86 -16.18
CA PRO A 311 2.08 27.53 -17.27
C PRO A 311 1.72 26.04 -17.41
N SER A 312 2.54 25.13 -16.86
CA SER A 312 2.25 23.70 -16.76
C SER A 312 0.90 23.41 -16.11
N HIS A 313 0.45 24.24 -15.15
CA HIS A 313 -0.82 24.05 -14.44
C HIS A 313 -2.02 24.06 -15.39
N LEU A 314 -1.97 24.88 -16.44
CA LEU A 314 -3.04 25.03 -17.44
C LEU A 314 -3.28 23.75 -18.25
N VAL A 315 -2.31 22.83 -18.28
CA VAL A 315 -2.39 21.52 -18.95
C VAL A 315 -2.27 20.35 -17.97
N GLN A 316 -2.44 20.60 -16.67
CA GLN A 316 -2.32 19.59 -15.60
C GLN A 316 -3.46 19.59 -14.57
N VAL A 317 -4.32 20.61 -14.56
CA VAL A 317 -5.45 20.72 -13.61
C VAL A 317 -6.79 20.73 -14.34
N GLY A 318 -7.74 19.96 -13.84
CA GLY A 318 -9.04 19.68 -14.47
C GLY A 318 -9.88 20.91 -14.85
N GLN A 319 -9.83 21.99 -14.06
CA GLN A 319 -10.51 23.27 -14.37
C GLN A 319 -10.04 23.86 -15.71
N TYR A 320 -8.74 23.83 -15.99
CA TYR A 320 -8.18 24.39 -17.23
C TYR A 320 -8.34 23.40 -18.39
N LEU A 321 -8.02 22.12 -18.14
CA LEU A 321 -8.16 21.01 -19.10
C LEU A 321 -9.59 20.82 -19.61
N SER A 322 -10.62 21.17 -18.81
CA SER A 322 -12.03 21.09 -19.24
C SER A 322 -12.44 22.14 -20.28
N HIS A 323 -11.60 23.18 -20.49
CA HIS A 323 -11.90 24.33 -21.35
C HIS A 323 -10.83 24.59 -22.43
N ASN A 324 -9.83 23.70 -22.56
CA ASN A 324 -8.67 23.84 -23.45
C ASN A 324 -8.01 25.23 -23.30
N GLU A 325 -7.97 26.02 -24.38
CA GLU A 325 -7.42 27.38 -24.41
C GLU A 325 -8.07 28.34 -23.41
N GLY A 326 -9.32 28.08 -23.00
CA GLY A 326 -10.07 28.83 -21.98
C GLY A 326 -11.23 29.67 -22.55
N PRO A 327 -12.13 30.17 -21.68
CA PRO A 327 -13.32 30.93 -22.08
C PRO A 327 -13.00 32.40 -22.44
N LEU A 328 -14.02 33.14 -22.89
CA LEU A 328 -13.94 34.58 -23.20
C LEU A 328 -13.95 35.41 -21.90
N THR A 329 -12.86 36.12 -21.59
CA THR A 329 -12.70 36.90 -20.34
C THR A 329 -13.88 37.80 -20.04
N GLN A 330 -14.26 37.92 -18.77
CA GLN A 330 -15.47 38.63 -18.34
C GLN A 330 -15.22 40.12 -18.03
N ARG A 331 -16.31 40.89 -17.93
CA ARG A 331 -16.30 42.28 -17.42
C ARG A 331 -16.14 42.28 -15.89
N ILE A 332 -15.89 43.44 -15.29
CA ILE A 332 -15.77 43.59 -13.83
C ILE A 332 -17.15 43.38 -13.18
N ILE A 333 -17.39 42.18 -12.65
CA ILE A 333 -18.67 41.75 -12.07
C ILE A 333 -18.42 41.31 -10.62
N PRO A 334 -19.04 41.94 -9.60
CA PRO A 334 -18.81 41.59 -8.20
C PRO A 334 -19.63 40.34 -7.78
N GLN A 335 -19.17 39.18 -8.23
CA GLN A 335 -19.71 37.85 -7.88
C GLN A 335 -18.87 37.18 -6.80
N PHE A 336 -19.52 36.43 -5.91
CA PHE A 336 -18.89 35.56 -4.92
C PHE A 336 -18.92 34.10 -5.40
N SER A 337 -17.81 33.38 -5.33
CA SER A 337 -17.74 31.95 -5.66
C SER A 337 -17.03 31.16 -4.58
N MET A 338 -17.43 29.89 -4.39
CA MET A 338 -16.94 29.03 -3.30
C MET A 338 -15.41 28.85 -3.30
N CYS A 339 -14.80 28.97 -4.47
CA CYS A 339 -13.36 29.10 -4.67
C CYS A 339 -13.06 29.91 -5.93
N ALA A 340 -11.81 30.33 -6.11
CA ALA A 340 -11.34 31.09 -7.25
C ALA A 340 -9.81 30.92 -7.39
N THR A 341 -9.31 30.46 -8.53
CA THR A 341 -7.85 30.44 -8.78
C THR A 341 -7.33 31.86 -9.04
N PRO A 342 -6.00 32.10 -9.14
CA PRO A 342 -5.45 33.42 -9.50
C PRO A 342 -5.93 33.95 -10.86
N MET A 343 -6.44 33.09 -11.74
CA MET A 343 -6.96 33.42 -13.08
C MET A 343 -8.36 34.05 -13.07
N HIS A 344 -9.08 33.97 -11.94
CA HIS A 344 -10.50 34.36 -11.84
C HIS A 344 -10.67 35.66 -11.03
N LEU A 345 -11.66 36.48 -11.40
CA LEU A 345 -12.01 37.73 -10.68
C LEU A 345 -13.07 37.54 -9.58
N ASP A 346 -13.59 36.31 -9.43
CA ASP A 346 -14.53 35.93 -8.37
C ASP A 346 -14.01 36.28 -6.96
N ILE A 347 -14.89 36.85 -6.13
CA ILE A 347 -14.63 37.17 -4.73
C ILE A 347 -14.75 35.90 -3.87
N LEU A 348 -13.85 35.73 -2.91
CA LEU A 348 -13.77 34.56 -2.02
C LEU A 348 -14.45 34.81 -0.66
N PRO A 349 -15.65 34.28 -0.39
CA PRO A 349 -16.18 34.17 0.96
C PRO A 349 -15.62 32.91 1.65
N VAL A 350 -15.94 32.70 2.93
CA VAL A 350 -15.72 31.40 3.57
C VAL A 350 -16.75 30.38 3.05
N PRO A 351 -16.36 29.23 2.47
CA PRO A 351 -17.30 28.19 2.09
C PRO A 351 -17.85 27.49 3.34
N PRO A 352 -19.17 27.28 3.46
CA PRO A 352 -19.78 26.57 4.59
C PRO A 352 -19.62 25.04 4.51
N THR A 353 -19.01 24.53 3.44
CA THR A 353 -18.69 23.12 3.24
C THR A 353 -17.24 22.83 3.66
N GLY A 354 -16.97 21.61 4.12
CA GLY A 354 -15.63 21.25 4.64
C GLY A 354 -15.38 21.66 6.11
N MET A 355 -16.43 22.06 6.83
CA MET A 355 -16.43 22.36 8.27
C MET A 355 -16.30 21.14 9.19
N GLU A 356 -15.94 19.97 8.64
CA GLU A 356 -15.79 18.72 9.40
C GLU A 356 -14.41 18.59 10.04
N GLU A 357 -14.36 17.92 11.19
CA GLU A 357 -13.12 17.56 11.90
C GLU A 357 -12.99 16.05 12.06
N ALA A 358 -11.78 15.56 12.31
CA ALA A 358 -11.50 14.19 12.71
C ALA A 358 -12.18 13.90 14.04
N ARG A 359 -12.98 12.83 14.12
CA ARG A 359 -13.83 12.58 15.30
C ARG A 359 -13.02 12.06 16.49
N TYR A 360 -12.05 11.19 16.24
CA TYR A 360 -11.20 10.57 17.26
C TYR A 360 -9.74 10.49 16.76
N PRO A 361 -9.06 11.64 16.56
CA PRO A 361 -7.74 11.69 15.93
C PRO A 361 -6.70 10.88 16.72
N ARG A 362 -6.24 9.76 16.13
CA ARG A 362 -5.34 8.81 16.80
C ARG A 362 -4.03 9.48 17.25
N PRO A 363 -3.47 9.09 18.42
CA PRO A 363 -2.12 9.48 18.82
C PRO A 363 -1.07 9.12 17.76
N TRP A 364 -0.07 9.99 17.57
CA TRP A 364 0.98 9.81 16.55
C TRP A 364 1.72 8.46 16.62
N ARG A 365 1.85 7.88 17.82
CA ARG A 365 2.51 6.59 18.05
C ARG A 365 1.64 5.38 17.70
N GLU A 366 0.32 5.55 17.58
CA GLU A 366 -0.66 4.49 17.25
C GLU A 366 -0.98 4.43 15.75
N LYS A 367 -0.49 5.41 14.97
CA LYS A 367 -0.56 5.42 13.51
C LYS A 367 0.50 4.46 12.97
N THR A 368 0.08 3.22 12.72
CA THR A 368 0.97 2.10 12.35
C THR A 368 1.49 2.20 10.92
N ASP A 369 0.66 2.63 9.98
CA ASP A 369 1.06 2.78 8.58
C ASP A 369 1.83 4.09 8.35
N GLN A 370 2.95 3.94 7.65
CA GLN A 370 3.94 4.99 7.36
C GLN A 370 3.98 5.34 5.87
N ARG A 371 3.04 4.81 5.07
CA ARG A 371 2.86 5.16 3.67
C ARG A 371 2.08 6.47 3.50
N LEU A 372 2.25 7.13 2.36
CA LEU A 372 1.47 8.30 1.98
C LEU A 372 0.06 7.87 1.55
N TYR A 373 -0.94 8.20 2.35
CA TYR A 373 -2.32 7.82 2.08
C TYR A 373 -3.03 8.78 1.13
N TRP A 374 -3.69 8.21 0.12
CA TRP A 374 -4.79 8.86 -0.58
C TRP A 374 -5.88 7.88 -0.98
N ARG A 375 -7.12 8.28 -0.70
CA ARG A 375 -8.35 7.70 -1.27
C ARG A 375 -9.24 8.84 -1.74
N GLY A 376 -9.84 8.68 -2.91
CA GLY A 376 -10.77 9.66 -3.48
C GLY A 376 -11.43 9.16 -4.76
N ARG A 377 -12.55 9.80 -5.14
CA ARG A 377 -13.16 9.56 -6.46
C ARG A 377 -12.37 10.29 -7.54
N ASN A 378 -12.45 9.82 -8.78
CA ASN A 378 -11.81 10.42 -9.95
C ASN A 378 -12.46 11.75 -10.42
N THR A 379 -13.22 12.43 -9.56
CA THR A 379 -13.73 13.79 -9.79
C THR A 379 -12.59 14.78 -10.07
N GLY A 380 -12.76 15.68 -11.04
CA GLY A 380 -11.78 16.70 -11.40
C GLY A 380 -12.08 17.41 -12.71
N MET A 381 -12.65 16.64 -13.64
CA MET A 381 -13.19 17.09 -14.92
C MET A 381 -14.19 16.05 -15.43
N ARG A 382 -14.78 16.25 -16.60
CA ARG A 382 -15.47 15.19 -17.34
C ARG A 382 -14.43 14.31 -18.04
N PHE A 383 -14.70 13.00 -18.11
CA PHE A 383 -13.81 12.01 -18.71
C PHE A 383 -14.45 11.58 -20.03
N ARG A 384 -13.82 11.98 -21.13
CA ARG A 384 -14.26 11.73 -22.51
C ARG A 384 -13.07 11.58 -23.46
N LYS A 385 -13.32 10.98 -24.61
CA LYS A 385 -12.32 10.80 -25.69
C LYS A 385 -11.70 12.11 -26.20
N GLU A 386 -12.44 13.23 -26.15
CA GLU A 386 -11.98 14.54 -26.60
C GLU A 386 -11.23 15.35 -25.51
N THR A 387 -11.10 14.79 -24.31
CA THR A 387 -10.51 15.48 -23.15
C THR A 387 -9.19 14.84 -22.73
N HIS A 388 -8.17 15.65 -22.47
CA HIS A 388 -6.84 15.19 -21.99
C HIS A 388 -6.87 14.82 -20.49
N TRP A 389 -7.87 14.05 -20.06
CA TRP A 389 -8.14 13.72 -18.65
C TRP A 389 -7.00 12.94 -17.97
N GLN A 390 -6.12 12.32 -18.76
CA GLN A 390 -4.90 11.64 -18.33
C GLN A 390 -3.91 12.58 -17.64
N MET A 391 -3.93 13.88 -17.98
CA MET A 391 -3.05 14.91 -17.42
C MET A 391 -3.61 15.54 -16.13
N SER A 392 -4.93 15.47 -15.94
CA SER A 392 -5.58 15.08 -14.69
C SER A 392 -4.77 15.13 -13.38
N GLN A 393 -4.86 16.15 -12.52
CA GLN A 393 -4.06 16.18 -11.28
C GLN A 393 -4.26 14.93 -10.39
N ARG A 394 -5.48 14.41 -10.25
CA ARG A 394 -5.73 13.16 -9.51
C ARG A 394 -5.34 11.90 -10.29
N VAL A 395 -5.47 11.93 -11.62
CA VAL A 395 -5.09 10.79 -12.49
C VAL A 395 -3.58 10.62 -12.49
N ARG A 396 -2.82 11.72 -12.61
CA ARG A 396 -1.36 11.71 -12.47
C ARG A 396 -0.92 11.34 -11.07
N LEU A 397 -1.61 11.74 -10.00
CA LEU A 397 -1.29 11.28 -8.63
C LEU A 397 -1.38 9.76 -8.54
N VAL A 398 -2.53 9.17 -8.91
CA VAL A 398 -2.72 7.71 -8.83
C VAL A 398 -1.74 6.99 -9.76
N ARG A 399 -1.60 7.39 -11.03
CA ARG A 399 -0.61 6.80 -11.95
C ARG A 399 0.82 6.91 -11.42
N THR A 400 1.21 8.04 -10.85
CA THR A 400 2.58 8.24 -10.33
C THR A 400 2.89 7.29 -9.18
N ALA A 401 1.89 6.96 -8.36
CA ALA A 401 2.02 6.07 -7.21
C ALA A 401 1.76 4.58 -7.51
N THR A 402 1.04 4.25 -8.59
CA THR A 402 0.80 2.85 -9.02
C THR A 402 1.68 2.41 -10.19
N GLU A 403 2.48 3.30 -10.78
CA GLU A 403 3.52 2.92 -11.74
C GLU A 403 4.60 2.07 -11.05
N LEU A 404 5.01 0.98 -11.70
CA LEU A 404 6.01 0.04 -11.19
C LEU A 404 7.19 -0.14 -12.16
N SER A 405 7.05 0.30 -13.42
CA SER A 405 8.09 0.19 -14.45
C SER A 405 9.11 1.34 -14.40
N GLY A 406 10.36 1.05 -14.76
CA GLY A 406 11.44 2.03 -14.77
C GLY A 406 11.89 2.50 -13.38
N THR A 407 12.69 3.58 -13.36
CA THR A 407 13.34 4.09 -12.16
C THR A 407 12.90 5.51 -11.79
N ILE A 408 13.36 5.98 -10.62
CA ILE A 408 13.18 7.32 -10.10
C ILE A 408 14.34 7.68 -9.16
N LYS A 409 14.88 8.89 -9.31
CA LYS A 409 15.97 9.41 -8.48
C LYS A 409 15.40 10.22 -7.32
N VAL A 410 15.80 9.94 -6.09
CA VAL A 410 15.26 10.58 -4.88
C VAL A 410 16.40 11.04 -3.97
N LEU A 411 16.33 12.27 -3.46
CA LEU A 411 17.30 12.81 -2.51
C LEU A 411 17.39 11.91 -1.27
N ARG A 412 18.61 11.69 -0.77
CA ARG A 412 18.80 10.82 0.41
C ARG A 412 18.36 11.58 1.67
N PRO A 413 17.50 10.99 2.52
CA PRO A 413 17.21 11.58 3.82
C PRO A 413 18.47 11.47 4.70
N PRO A 414 19.04 12.59 5.19
CA PRO A 414 20.27 12.54 5.98
C PRO A 414 20.00 11.95 7.36
N ARG A 415 20.94 11.14 7.88
CA ARG A 415 20.88 10.71 9.28
C ARG A 415 21.11 11.89 10.23
N GLU A 416 20.85 11.69 11.52
CA GLU A 416 20.96 12.73 12.55
C GLU A 416 22.39 13.31 12.66
N ASP A 417 23.40 12.45 12.47
CA ASP A 417 24.82 12.75 12.40
C ASP A 417 25.28 13.35 11.04
N GLU A 418 24.43 13.28 10.01
CA GLU A 418 24.73 13.72 8.64
C GLU A 418 24.06 15.05 8.26
N LYS A 419 23.36 15.73 9.18
CA LYS A 419 22.55 16.93 8.87
C LYS A 419 23.31 18.11 8.27
N GLU A 420 24.60 18.26 8.59
CA GLU A 420 25.47 19.29 7.99
C GLU A 420 26.16 18.83 6.68
N THR A 421 25.91 17.60 6.21
CA THR A 421 26.48 17.09 4.96
C THR A 421 25.70 17.55 3.72
N SER A 422 26.36 17.47 2.56
CA SER A 422 25.76 17.74 1.26
C SER A 422 24.63 16.74 0.94
N VAL A 423 23.45 17.24 0.56
CA VAL A 423 22.29 16.42 0.16
C VAL A 423 22.57 15.53 -1.06
N GLY A 424 23.50 15.97 -1.91
CA GLY A 424 23.99 15.24 -3.06
C GLY A 424 22.95 15.13 -4.18
N GLU A 425 23.25 14.25 -5.12
CA GLU A 425 22.50 14.04 -6.35
C GLU A 425 21.22 13.19 -6.19
N GLY A 426 21.07 12.49 -5.05
CA GLY A 426 20.01 11.50 -4.80
C GLY A 426 20.34 10.07 -5.27
N LYS A 427 19.75 9.07 -4.61
CA LYS A 427 19.84 7.63 -4.97
C LYS A 427 18.77 7.29 -6.00
N GLU A 428 19.13 6.47 -6.99
CA GLU A 428 18.16 5.89 -7.92
C GLU A 428 17.49 4.64 -7.35
N TRP A 429 16.19 4.51 -7.58
CA TRP A 429 15.34 3.41 -7.13
C TRP A 429 14.50 2.89 -8.29
N THR A 430 14.26 1.58 -8.35
CA THR A 430 13.20 1.01 -9.20
C THR A 430 11.83 1.34 -8.62
N ARG A 431 10.86 1.68 -9.46
CA ARG A 431 9.51 2.04 -8.99
C ARG A 431 8.79 0.86 -8.33
N SER A 432 9.03 -0.36 -8.80
CA SER A 432 8.53 -1.60 -8.19
C SER A 432 9.02 -1.85 -6.76
N ARG A 433 10.22 -1.36 -6.37
CA ARG A 433 10.67 -1.35 -4.97
C ARG A 433 10.07 -0.19 -4.18
N LEU A 434 10.16 1.02 -4.73
CA LEU A 434 9.85 2.24 -3.99
C LEU A 434 8.35 2.43 -3.75
N ASN A 435 7.53 2.31 -4.80
CA ASN A 435 6.13 2.72 -4.75
C ASN A 435 5.28 1.87 -3.80
N PRO A 436 5.33 0.52 -3.84
CA PRO A 436 4.61 -0.32 -2.88
C PRO A 436 5.06 -0.11 -1.42
N ALA A 437 6.36 0.17 -1.22
CA ALA A 437 6.93 0.40 0.10
C ALA A 437 6.49 1.71 0.75
N ILE A 438 6.21 2.76 -0.03
CA ILE A 438 5.95 4.11 0.50
C ILE A 438 4.57 4.69 0.17
N MET A 439 3.87 4.24 -0.87
CA MET A 439 2.58 4.82 -1.28
C MET A 439 1.38 3.95 -0.87
N ASP A 440 0.27 4.59 -0.47
CA ASP A 440 -1.05 3.97 -0.53
C ASP A 440 -2.09 4.92 -1.14
N VAL A 441 -2.02 5.03 -2.46
CA VAL A 441 -2.76 6.02 -3.26
C VAL A 441 -3.65 5.28 -4.26
N LYS A 442 -4.98 5.36 -4.10
CA LYS A 442 -5.94 4.70 -5.01
C LYS A 442 -7.20 5.52 -5.24
N PHE A 443 -7.81 5.38 -6.42
CA PHE A 443 -9.21 5.75 -6.60
C PHE A 443 -10.15 4.81 -5.84
N VAL A 444 -11.32 5.31 -5.45
CA VAL A 444 -12.41 4.52 -4.84
C VAL A 444 -13.68 4.56 -5.69
N ARG A 445 -14.44 3.46 -5.67
CA ARG A 445 -15.71 3.34 -6.40
C ARG A 445 -16.82 4.28 -5.87
N PRO A 446 -17.83 4.61 -6.68
CA PRO A 446 -17.97 4.30 -8.12
C PRO A 446 -17.09 5.20 -9.01
N ILE A 447 -16.88 4.79 -10.25
CA ILE A 447 -16.27 5.64 -11.29
C ILE A 447 -17.23 6.80 -11.58
N MET A 448 -16.70 8.03 -11.53
CA MET A 448 -17.46 9.27 -11.76
C MET A 448 -17.07 9.91 -13.10
N GLY A 449 -17.98 10.68 -13.70
CA GLY A 449 -17.64 11.65 -14.75
C GLY A 449 -17.26 11.11 -16.14
N ALA A 450 -17.12 9.79 -16.31
CA ALA A 450 -17.09 9.14 -17.62
C ALA A 450 -18.48 9.23 -18.26
N THR A 451 -18.57 9.70 -19.52
CA THR A 451 -19.87 9.84 -20.22
C THR A 451 -20.01 8.98 -21.46
N ASP A 452 -19.05 8.08 -21.70
CA ASP A 452 -19.03 7.11 -22.78
C ASP A 452 -18.44 5.78 -22.27
N GLU A 453 -18.90 4.67 -22.86
CA GLU A 453 -18.57 3.31 -22.39
C GLU A 453 -17.09 2.95 -22.65
N GLU A 454 -16.50 3.45 -23.74
CA GLU A 454 -15.09 3.27 -24.07
C GLU A 454 -14.19 3.86 -22.97
N THR A 455 -14.40 5.13 -22.60
CA THR A 455 -13.66 5.78 -21.51
C THR A 455 -13.96 5.14 -20.15
N HIS A 456 -15.20 4.70 -19.89
CA HIS A 456 -15.52 3.98 -18.66
C HIS A 456 -14.74 2.66 -18.55
N LYS A 457 -14.69 1.86 -19.62
CA LYS A 457 -13.93 0.62 -19.69
C LYS A 457 -12.43 0.87 -19.51
N VAL A 458 -11.86 1.87 -20.19
CA VAL A 458 -10.45 2.26 -20.04
C VAL A 458 -10.14 2.64 -18.59
N LEU A 459 -11.01 3.38 -17.89
CA LEU A 459 -10.85 3.72 -16.48
C LEU A 459 -10.96 2.50 -15.56
N GLU A 460 -11.91 1.60 -15.83
CA GLU A 460 -12.13 0.36 -15.08
C GLU A 460 -10.94 -0.61 -15.24
N GLU A 461 -10.29 -0.67 -16.40
CA GLU A 461 -9.11 -1.50 -16.68
C GLU A 461 -7.79 -0.86 -16.20
N MET A 462 -7.66 0.48 -16.26
CA MET A 462 -6.41 1.20 -15.95
C MET A 462 -6.06 1.26 -14.44
N PHE A 463 -7.02 1.06 -13.53
CA PHE A 463 -6.81 1.27 -12.09
C PHE A 463 -7.30 0.12 -11.21
N ASP A 464 -6.56 -0.13 -10.11
CA ASP A 464 -7.00 -0.98 -9.00
C ASP A 464 -7.95 -0.18 -8.08
N TRP A 465 -9.23 -0.16 -8.46
CA TRP A 465 -10.28 0.60 -7.75
C TRP A 465 -10.57 0.04 -6.36
N GLY A 466 -10.20 0.80 -5.33
CA GLY A 466 -10.51 0.48 -3.95
C GLY A 466 -12.01 0.54 -3.62
N LYS A 467 -12.40 -0.12 -2.52
CA LYS A 467 -13.71 0.04 -1.90
C LYS A 467 -13.91 1.48 -1.39
N HIS A 468 -15.15 1.82 -1.06
CA HIS A 468 -15.44 3.09 -0.39
C HIS A 468 -14.67 3.17 0.94
N ALA A 469 -13.85 4.20 1.09
CA ALA A 469 -13.07 4.42 2.31
C ALA A 469 -13.86 5.29 3.29
N HIS A 470 -13.90 4.89 4.55
CA HIS A 470 -14.47 5.67 5.63
C HIS A 470 -13.55 6.87 5.97
N LYS A 471 -14.08 7.87 6.69
CA LYS A 471 -13.30 9.08 7.04
C LYS A 471 -12.21 8.72 8.05
N GLU A 472 -12.53 7.78 8.91
CA GLU A 472 -11.76 7.18 9.98
C GLU A 472 -10.56 6.38 9.46
N ASP A 473 -10.63 5.80 8.25
CA ASP A 473 -9.53 5.04 7.62
C ASP A 473 -8.26 5.89 7.47
N SER A 474 -8.44 7.16 7.11
CA SER A 474 -7.33 8.12 6.98
C SER A 474 -6.64 8.45 8.31
N GLU A 475 -7.31 8.25 9.45
CA GLU A 475 -6.78 8.59 10.77
C GLU A 475 -5.72 7.57 11.25
N ALA A 476 -5.61 6.41 10.60
CA ALA A 476 -4.57 5.40 10.86
C ALA A 476 -3.19 5.73 10.28
N TYR A 477 -3.09 6.70 9.36
CA TYR A 477 -1.86 7.02 8.63
C TYR A 477 -1.17 8.27 9.18
N LYS A 478 0.16 8.25 9.26
CA LYS A 478 0.97 9.44 9.62
C LYS A 478 0.99 10.51 8.53
N TYR A 479 0.89 10.10 7.27
CA TYR A 479 1.14 10.93 6.09
C TYR A 479 -0.05 10.85 5.14
N ILE A 480 -0.65 11.99 4.79
CA ILE A 480 -1.88 12.04 3.98
C ILE A 480 -1.74 13.08 2.88
N MET A 481 -2.13 12.74 1.66
CA MET A 481 -2.17 13.68 0.53
C MET A 481 -3.54 14.39 0.43
N ASP A 482 -3.52 15.69 0.19
CA ASP A 482 -4.66 16.54 -0.13
C ASP A 482 -4.52 17.13 -1.54
N VAL A 483 -5.52 16.89 -2.39
CA VAL A 483 -5.51 17.27 -3.82
C VAL A 483 -6.90 17.69 -4.28
N ASP A 484 -6.94 18.80 -5.02
CA ASP A 484 -8.11 19.35 -5.70
C ASP A 484 -8.95 18.29 -6.42
N GLY A 485 -10.27 18.39 -6.30
CA GLY A 485 -11.26 17.64 -7.07
C GLY A 485 -11.70 18.44 -8.29
N ASN A 486 -13.02 18.56 -8.50
CA ASN A 486 -13.60 19.49 -9.49
C ASN A 486 -13.08 20.92 -9.26
N ALA A 487 -12.92 21.26 -7.98
CA ALA A 487 -12.35 22.48 -7.45
C ALA A 487 -11.52 22.15 -6.18
N TRP A 488 -11.33 23.11 -5.27
CA TRP A 488 -10.56 22.93 -4.02
C TRP A 488 -10.94 21.68 -3.20
N SER A 489 -10.01 21.16 -2.39
CA SER A 489 -10.29 20.02 -1.51
C SER A 489 -11.00 20.43 -0.22
N ASN A 490 -12.32 20.26 -0.19
CA ASN A 490 -13.17 20.46 1.00
C ASN A 490 -12.87 19.51 2.20
N ARG A 491 -11.77 18.75 2.18
CA ARG A 491 -11.36 17.82 3.24
C ARG A 491 -10.26 18.38 4.13
N PHE A 492 -9.62 19.49 3.74
CA PHE A 492 -8.35 19.94 4.32
C PHE A 492 -8.39 20.16 5.84
N ARG A 493 -9.42 20.84 6.38
CA ARG A 493 -9.66 20.97 7.84
C ARG A 493 -9.66 19.62 8.54
N ARG A 494 -10.49 18.68 8.06
CA ARG A 494 -10.63 17.34 8.62
C ARG A 494 -9.30 16.60 8.64
N LEU A 495 -8.51 16.70 7.57
CA LEU A 495 -7.20 16.06 7.47
C LEU A 495 -6.18 16.67 8.45
N LEU A 496 -6.11 18.00 8.57
CA LEU A 496 -5.23 18.67 9.54
C LEU A 496 -5.60 18.32 11.00
N SER A 497 -6.90 18.35 11.33
CA SER A 497 -7.39 17.97 12.67
C SER A 497 -7.12 16.50 13.03
N GLY A 498 -6.76 15.66 12.05
CA GLY A 498 -6.51 14.22 12.18
C GLY A 498 -5.19 13.82 12.84
N ASN A 499 -4.34 14.76 13.28
CA ASN A 499 -3.00 14.51 13.83
C ASN A 499 -2.06 13.78 12.84
N SER A 500 -2.09 14.20 11.57
CA SER A 500 -1.26 13.64 10.49
C SER A 500 -0.59 14.76 9.71
N VAL A 501 0.57 14.49 9.11
CA VAL A 501 1.19 15.43 8.17
C VAL A 501 0.37 15.43 6.88
N VAL A 502 -0.20 16.58 6.54
CA VAL A 502 -0.91 16.78 5.28
C VAL A 502 0.05 17.34 4.24
N PHE A 503 0.19 16.62 3.12
CA PHE A 503 0.87 17.09 1.91
C PHE A 503 -0.19 17.70 1.00
N LYS A 504 -0.10 18.99 0.68
CA LYS A 504 -1.15 19.70 -0.06
C LYS A 504 -0.67 20.16 -1.44
N SER A 505 -1.39 19.77 -2.47
CA SER A 505 -1.25 20.25 -3.85
C SER A 505 -2.56 20.92 -4.28
N THR A 506 -2.52 22.24 -4.49
CA THR A 506 -3.71 23.07 -4.82
C THR A 506 -3.37 24.19 -5.81
N THR A 507 -4.31 24.51 -6.71
CA THR A 507 -4.29 25.76 -7.51
C THR A 507 -5.31 26.80 -7.05
N TYR A 508 -6.02 26.51 -5.95
CA TYR A 508 -6.98 27.40 -5.32
C TYR A 508 -6.37 27.99 -4.04
N PRO A 509 -6.05 29.31 -4.01
CA PRO A 509 -5.83 30.02 -2.77
C PRO A 509 -7.17 30.07 -2.01
N GLU A 510 -7.30 29.23 -0.99
CA GLU A 510 -8.47 29.17 -0.12
C GLU A 510 -8.51 30.36 0.85
N TRP A 511 -9.68 30.69 1.40
CA TRP A 511 -9.92 31.88 2.24
C TRP A 511 -8.96 32.06 3.44
N PHE A 512 -8.35 30.98 3.92
CA PHE A 512 -7.42 30.99 5.05
C PHE A 512 -5.93 31.10 4.65
N ALA A 513 -5.61 31.26 3.36
CA ALA A 513 -4.25 31.11 2.82
C ALA A 513 -3.21 32.00 3.52
N ASP A 514 -3.58 33.22 3.93
CA ASP A 514 -2.67 34.17 4.62
C ASP A 514 -2.47 33.81 6.11
N ARG A 515 -3.49 33.19 6.71
CA ARG A 515 -3.61 32.85 8.15
C ARG A 515 -2.94 31.52 8.51
N ILE A 516 -2.61 30.68 7.54
CA ILE A 516 -1.87 29.42 7.70
C ILE A 516 -0.43 29.57 7.20
N GLN A 517 0.50 28.79 7.75
CA GLN A 517 1.89 28.76 7.30
C GLN A 517 2.28 27.38 6.72
N PRO A 518 2.72 27.28 5.45
CA PRO A 518 3.35 26.07 4.91
C PRO A 518 4.62 25.69 5.69
N TRP A 519 5.05 24.43 5.62
CA TRP A 519 6.18 23.85 6.37
C TRP A 519 6.06 23.85 7.90
N VAL A 520 5.20 24.68 8.50
CA VAL A 520 4.82 24.63 9.91
C VAL A 520 3.57 23.77 10.13
N HIS A 521 2.50 23.98 9.34
CA HIS A 521 1.20 23.33 9.56
C HIS A 521 0.89 22.20 8.56
N TYR A 522 1.49 22.25 7.37
CA TYR A 522 1.32 21.28 6.30
C TYR A 522 2.52 21.37 5.34
N VAL A 523 2.75 20.33 4.54
CA VAL A 523 3.82 20.31 3.52
C VAL A 523 3.22 20.75 2.17
N PRO A 524 3.68 21.84 1.54
CA PRO A 524 3.26 22.19 0.18
C PRO A 524 3.92 21.24 -0.83
N ILE A 525 3.18 20.85 -1.88
CA ILE A 525 3.64 19.95 -2.95
C ILE A 525 3.26 20.52 -4.32
N SER A 526 4.20 20.49 -5.25
CA SER A 526 4.05 20.99 -6.61
C SER A 526 2.95 20.26 -7.39
N ILE A 527 2.22 20.99 -8.25
CA ILE A 527 1.10 20.44 -9.04
C ILE A 527 1.53 19.28 -9.95
N ASP A 528 2.77 19.29 -10.42
CA ASP A 528 3.33 18.23 -11.25
C ASP A 528 3.74 16.97 -10.44
N TYR A 529 3.82 17.07 -9.11
CA TYR A 529 4.36 16.10 -8.14
C TYR A 529 5.86 15.81 -8.27
N SER A 530 6.64 16.73 -8.86
CA SER A 530 8.09 16.60 -9.02
C SER A 530 8.85 16.48 -7.68
N ASP A 531 8.37 17.17 -6.65
CA ASP A 531 8.93 17.27 -5.29
C ASP A 531 8.36 16.23 -4.30
N LEU A 532 7.28 15.52 -4.67
CA LEU A 532 6.52 14.65 -3.77
C LEU A 532 7.36 13.54 -3.15
N TYR A 533 8.22 12.89 -3.94
CA TYR A 533 9.07 11.80 -3.47
C TYR A 533 10.12 12.29 -2.48
N ASP A 534 10.83 13.35 -2.84
CA ASP A 534 11.93 13.91 -2.04
C ASP A 534 11.39 14.50 -0.73
N ALA A 535 10.27 15.22 -0.78
CA ALA A 535 9.61 15.75 0.40
C ALA A 535 9.11 14.66 1.35
N PHE A 536 8.50 13.60 0.81
CA PHE A 536 7.92 12.54 1.63
C PHE A 536 8.98 11.59 2.21
N VAL A 537 9.99 11.20 1.43
CA VAL A 537 11.10 10.35 1.88
C VAL A 537 11.95 11.04 2.95
N PHE A 538 12.08 12.37 2.94
CA PHE A 538 12.69 13.13 4.04
C PHE A 538 11.99 12.87 5.40
N PHE A 539 10.65 12.93 5.45
CA PHE A 539 9.92 12.69 6.69
C PHE A 539 9.85 11.20 7.07
N ARG A 540 9.55 10.33 6.08
CA ARG A 540 9.32 8.88 6.26
C ARG A 540 10.61 8.07 6.43
N GLY A 541 11.72 8.58 5.93
CA GLY A 541 12.94 7.83 5.63
C GLY A 541 12.85 7.08 4.30
N ASP A 542 13.94 6.39 3.94
CA ASP A 542 14.01 5.49 2.77
C ASP A 542 13.00 4.31 2.86
N PRO A 543 12.95 3.35 1.92
CA PRO A 543 12.08 2.17 2.03
C PRO A 543 12.21 1.37 3.35
N SER A 544 13.43 1.19 3.87
CA SER A 544 13.66 0.60 5.20
C SER A 544 13.23 1.53 6.36
N GLY A 545 13.15 2.83 6.07
CA GLY A 545 12.86 3.96 6.94
C GLY A 545 14.08 4.42 7.74
N GLU A 546 15.26 4.30 7.15
CA GLU A 546 16.50 4.97 7.56
C GLU A 546 16.44 6.47 7.21
N GLY A 547 17.17 7.32 7.95
CA GLY A 547 17.18 8.78 7.76
C GLY A 547 15.87 9.50 8.13
N ASN A 548 14.85 8.79 8.63
CA ASN A 548 13.53 9.38 8.91
C ASN A 548 13.57 10.54 9.92
N HIS A 549 12.71 11.52 9.71
CA HIS A 549 12.55 12.69 10.59
C HIS A 549 11.17 12.70 11.26
N ASP A 550 10.77 11.56 11.86
CA ASP A 550 9.44 11.33 12.45
C ASP A 550 9.06 12.37 13.53
N GLU A 551 10.04 12.93 14.26
CA GLU A 551 9.80 13.99 15.27
C GLU A 551 9.50 15.36 14.64
N LEU A 552 10.08 15.68 13.48
CA LEU A 552 9.74 16.90 12.73
C LEU A 552 8.37 16.74 12.05
N ALA A 553 8.10 15.56 11.48
CA ALA A 553 6.77 15.20 10.99
C ALA A 553 5.70 15.31 12.09
N ARG A 554 5.97 14.78 13.29
CA ARG A 554 5.08 14.90 14.46
C ARG A 554 4.81 16.35 14.86
N LYS A 555 5.82 17.23 14.79
CA LYS A 555 5.65 18.67 15.07
C LYS A 555 4.72 19.33 14.05
N ILE A 556 4.90 19.06 12.76
CA ILE A 556 4.04 19.61 11.70
C ILE A 556 2.59 19.10 11.86
N ALA A 557 2.40 17.80 12.12
CA ALA A 557 1.09 17.21 12.36
C ALA A 557 0.36 17.82 13.58
N ALA A 558 1.08 18.01 14.69
CA ALA A 558 0.54 18.62 15.90
C ALA A 558 0.24 20.12 15.73
N ALA A 559 1.09 20.85 15.01
CA ALA A 559 0.87 22.25 14.68
C ALA A 559 -0.36 22.42 13.76
N GLY A 560 -0.49 21.61 12.71
CA GLY A 560 -1.67 21.58 11.84
C GLY A 560 -2.96 21.29 12.59
N GLN A 561 -2.94 20.30 13.50
CA GLN A 561 -4.08 20.00 14.38
C GLN A 561 -4.43 21.19 15.29
N SER A 562 -3.45 21.73 16.04
CA SER A 562 -3.65 22.88 16.91
C SER A 562 -4.16 24.10 16.15
N TRP A 563 -3.71 24.30 14.91
CA TRP A 563 -4.12 25.44 14.10
C TRP A 563 -5.60 25.34 13.68
N THR A 564 -6.13 24.14 13.39
CA THR A 564 -7.58 23.97 13.18
C THR A 564 -8.40 24.35 14.41
N GLN A 565 -7.91 24.02 15.61
CA GLN A 565 -8.59 24.27 16.88
C GLN A 565 -8.55 25.75 17.30
N SER A 566 -7.52 26.50 16.90
CA SER A 566 -7.32 27.91 17.31
C SER A 566 -7.66 28.95 16.24
N PHE A 567 -7.61 28.61 14.95
CA PHE A 567 -7.77 29.57 13.83
C PHE A 567 -8.87 29.18 12.82
N TRP A 568 -9.47 27.98 12.91
CA TRP A 568 -10.58 27.53 12.05
C TRP A 568 -11.89 27.32 12.84
N ARG A 569 -12.06 28.05 13.96
CA ARG A 569 -13.30 27.99 14.75
C ARG A 569 -14.47 28.66 14.01
N LYS A 570 -15.68 28.56 14.55
CA LYS A 570 -16.84 29.28 13.99
C LYS A 570 -16.63 30.79 14.13
N GLU A 571 -15.97 31.19 15.20
CA GLU A 571 -15.70 32.57 15.59
C GLU A 571 -14.67 33.22 14.66
N ASP A 572 -13.59 32.50 14.31
CA ASP A 572 -12.62 32.93 13.27
C ASP A 572 -13.30 33.21 11.91
N ILE A 573 -14.28 32.38 11.55
CA ILE A 573 -15.05 32.50 10.31
C ILE A 573 -16.02 33.69 10.37
N THR A 574 -16.71 33.88 11.49
CA THR A 574 -17.54 35.07 11.71
C THR A 574 -16.69 36.34 11.62
N ALA A 575 -15.53 36.38 12.27
CA ALA A 575 -14.60 37.50 12.21
C ALA A 575 -14.07 37.79 10.79
N TYR A 576 -13.88 36.75 9.95
CA TYR A 576 -13.53 36.94 8.53
C TYR A 576 -14.66 37.57 7.72
N MET A 577 -15.93 37.29 8.06
CA MET A 577 -17.10 37.74 7.32
C MET A 577 -17.68 39.09 7.81
N PHE A 578 -17.44 39.49 9.06
CA PHE A 578 -18.19 40.53 9.80
C PHE A 578 -18.02 41.99 9.33
N ARG A 579 -16.85 42.37 8.79
CA ARG A 579 -16.19 43.71 8.78
C ARG A 579 -16.96 44.98 8.28
N ARG A 580 -18.24 45.26 8.63
CA ARG A 580 -19.08 46.42 8.18
C ARG A 580 -20.03 47.00 9.29
N ARG A 581 -20.15 48.35 9.47
CA ARG A 581 -20.77 49.16 10.62
C ARG A 581 -22.15 49.79 10.29
N ARG A 582 -23.01 50.24 11.24
CA ARG A 582 -22.83 51.12 12.46
C ARG A 582 -24.17 51.21 13.26
N PHE A 583 -24.42 51.84 14.43
CA PHE A 583 -23.70 52.78 15.35
C PHE A 583 -24.45 52.94 16.72
N VAL A 584 -23.81 53.57 17.72
CA VAL A 584 -24.42 54.30 18.90
C VAL A 584 -25.15 53.43 19.95
N LEU A 585 -24.88 53.50 21.27
CA LEU A 585 -23.89 54.26 22.08
C LEU A 585 -23.61 53.58 23.46
N LEU A 586 -22.78 54.22 24.28
CA LEU A 586 -22.48 53.93 25.70
C LEU A 586 -23.74 53.91 26.61
N ALA A 587 -23.78 53.26 27.79
CA ALA A 587 -22.91 52.26 28.48
C ALA A 587 -23.77 51.58 29.61
N ILE A 588 -23.37 51.10 30.82
CA ILE A 588 -22.18 51.22 31.72
C ILE A 588 -22.18 50.06 32.77
N SER A 589 -21.10 49.96 33.57
CA SER A 589 -20.93 49.18 34.83
C SER A 589 -20.74 47.65 34.68
N ILE A 590 -19.65 47.00 35.13
CA ILE A 590 -18.89 46.94 36.42
C ILE A 590 -19.32 45.76 37.34
N THR A 591 -18.58 44.65 37.19
CA THR A 591 -17.94 43.81 38.24
C THR A 591 -18.79 43.01 39.27
N LEU A 592 -18.19 41.91 39.79
CA LEU A 592 -18.62 40.96 40.86
C LEU A 592 -19.36 39.71 40.34
N LEU A 593 -19.13 38.45 40.80
CA LEU A 593 -18.33 37.93 41.94
C LEU A 593 -17.67 36.54 41.68
N PHE A 594 -16.56 36.32 42.40
CA PHE A 594 -15.70 35.14 42.60
C PHE A 594 -16.27 33.68 42.70
N ARG A 595 -15.42 32.71 42.29
CA ARG A 595 -15.13 31.36 42.88
C ARG A 595 -16.22 30.25 42.85
N TYR A 596 -15.94 28.94 42.92
CA TYR A 596 -14.74 28.06 43.03
C TYR A 596 -14.94 26.82 42.11
N GLY A 597 -13.97 25.94 41.76
CA GLY A 597 -12.50 25.93 41.95
C GLY A 597 -11.89 24.50 42.08
N TYR A 598 -10.62 24.32 41.65
CA TYR A 598 -9.68 23.20 41.96
C TYR A 598 -9.99 21.78 41.43
N TRP A 599 -9.09 20.80 41.25
CA TRP A 599 -7.62 20.53 41.44
C TRP A 599 -7.15 19.58 40.27
N ILE A 600 -5.92 19.07 40.03
CA ILE A 600 -4.53 19.10 40.57
C ILE A 600 -3.53 18.71 39.43
N LEU A 601 -2.23 19.08 39.50
CA LEU A 601 -1.00 18.27 39.23
C LEU A 601 0.28 19.16 39.23
N PRO A 602 1.51 18.63 39.45
CA PRO A 602 2.61 19.38 40.09
C PRO A 602 3.83 19.75 39.21
N ASN A 603 4.74 20.51 39.83
CA ASN A 603 6.02 20.98 39.31
C ASN A 603 7.20 20.19 39.96
N PRO A 604 8.29 19.81 39.25
CA PRO A 604 9.37 18.99 39.80
C PRO A 604 10.55 19.80 40.34
N ASN A 605 11.40 19.19 41.20
CA ASN A 605 12.77 19.66 41.40
C ASN A 605 13.76 18.56 41.84
N THR A 606 15.02 18.79 41.46
CA THR A 606 16.26 17.97 41.60
C THR A 606 16.58 17.43 43.02
N THR A 607 17.26 16.28 43.21
CA THR A 607 18.76 16.17 43.18
C THR A 607 19.34 14.76 43.47
N SER A 608 20.55 14.50 42.91
CA SER A 608 21.70 13.75 43.48
C SER A 608 21.60 12.29 44.02
N SER A 609 22.22 11.34 43.31
CA SER A 609 23.58 10.81 43.63
C SER A 609 23.96 9.66 42.66
N ARG A 610 25.21 9.20 42.44
CA ARG A 610 26.61 9.70 42.49
C ARG A 610 27.50 8.46 42.22
N ARG A 611 28.08 8.29 41.02
CA ARG A 611 29.14 7.30 40.74
C ARG A 611 30.13 7.82 39.70
N GLN A 612 31.42 7.67 40.00
CA GLN A 612 32.60 7.88 39.15
C GLN A 612 33.85 7.37 39.93
N PRO A 613 35.02 7.19 39.31
CA PRO A 613 35.31 7.04 37.88
C PRO A 613 36.06 5.72 37.56
N GLY A 614 36.34 5.48 36.28
CA GLY A 614 37.35 4.50 35.82
C GLY A 614 38.14 5.14 34.66
N HIS A 615 39.47 5.07 34.70
CA HIS A 615 40.32 5.73 33.70
C HIS A 615 40.43 4.93 32.39
N ALA A 616 40.66 5.66 31.29
CA ALA A 616 41.04 5.08 30.02
C ALA A 616 42.55 4.79 29.95
N SER A 617 42.94 3.86 29.09
CA SER A 617 44.27 3.84 28.48
C SER A 617 44.13 3.48 27.01
N SER A 618 44.91 4.13 26.15
CA SER A 618 44.97 3.87 24.71
C SER A 618 46.07 2.85 24.39
N THR A 619 45.82 1.98 23.42
CA THR A 619 46.86 1.18 22.76
C THR A 619 46.65 1.21 21.25
N LEU A 620 47.77 1.25 20.52
CA LEU A 620 47.84 1.61 19.10
C LEU A 620 47.42 0.48 18.14
N ASN A 621 47.19 0.87 16.88
CA ASN A 621 47.00 -0.03 15.75
C ASN A 621 48.18 -1.00 15.57
N ASN A 622 47.89 -2.21 15.12
CA ASN A 622 48.71 -2.91 14.12
C ASN A 622 47.82 -3.88 13.31
N PRO A 623 48.17 -4.21 12.05
CA PRO A 623 47.30 -4.97 11.16
C PRO A 623 47.29 -6.47 11.49
N SER A 624 46.13 -7.11 11.36
CA SER A 624 45.98 -8.56 11.54
C SER A 624 46.50 -9.35 10.33
N PRO A 625 47.03 -10.59 10.51
CA PRO A 625 47.49 -11.45 9.41
C PRO A 625 46.34 -11.92 8.49
N PRO A 626 46.65 -12.50 7.30
CA PRO A 626 45.65 -13.15 6.47
C PRO A 626 44.94 -14.27 7.24
N LYS A 627 43.62 -14.37 7.07
CA LYS A 627 42.80 -15.36 7.80
C LYS A 627 42.91 -16.74 7.17
N GLU A 628 43.34 -17.72 7.95
CA GLU A 628 43.12 -19.14 7.67
C GLU A 628 41.61 -19.47 7.67
N PRO A 629 41.18 -20.52 6.94
CA PRO A 629 39.76 -20.82 6.75
C PRO A 629 39.10 -21.33 8.03
N VAL A 630 38.28 -20.48 8.66
CA VAL A 630 37.46 -20.87 9.81
C VAL A 630 36.38 -21.87 9.37
N GLN A 631 36.57 -23.14 9.74
CA GLN A 631 35.58 -24.20 9.55
C GLN A 631 34.34 -23.90 10.42
N ARG A 632 33.26 -23.42 9.79
CA ARG A 632 32.05 -22.97 10.52
C ARG A 632 31.20 -24.14 11.00
N ALA A 633 30.39 -23.87 12.03
CA ALA A 633 29.49 -24.87 12.60
C ALA A 633 28.34 -25.19 11.63
N ALA A 634 28.11 -26.48 11.37
CA ALA A 634 27.09 -26.95 10.42
C ALA A 634 25.65 -26.71 10.91
N HIS A 635 24.71 -26.68 9.96
CA HIS A 635 23.27 -26.78 10.22
C HIS A 635 22.87 -28.23 10.54
N VAL A 636 21.75 -28.43 11.23
CA VAL A 636 21.29 -29.78 11.61
C VAL A 636 20.17 -30.23 10.66
N PHE A 637 20.47 -31.21 9.81
CA PHE A 637 19.48 -31.86 8.95
C PHE A 637 18.72 -32.91 9.77
N ARG A 638 17.43 -32.67 10.01
CA ARG A 638 16.57 -33.53 10.83
C ARG A 638 15.91 -34.61 9.98
N SER A 639 15.57 -35.75 10.60
CA SER A 639 14.91 -36.89 9.96
C SER A 639 13.43 -36.64 9.60
N ASP A 640 12.88 -35.46 9.91
CA ASP A 640 11.52 -35.03 9.56
C ASP A 640 11.47 -34.12 8.32
N GLY A 641 12.60 -33.97 7.61
CA GLY A 641 12.73 -33.16 6.41
C GLY A 641 13.07 -31.69 6.65
N LEU A 642 13.21 -31.26 7.91
CA LEU A 642 13.59 -29.87 8.25
C LEU A 642 15.10 -29.73 8.50
N LEU A 643 15.69 -28.67 7.98
CA LEU A 643 17.02 -28.17 8.34
C LEU A 643 16.84 -27.15 9.45
N GLU A 644 17.52 -27.36 10.59
CA GLU A 644 17.52 -26.44 11.72
C GLU A 644 18.76 -25.52 11.67
N VAL A 645 18.51 -24.20 11.70
CA VAL A 645 19.52 -23.19 11.39
C VAL A 645 20.38 -22.91 12.62
N ASN A 646 21.59 -23.45 12.59
CA ASN A 646 22.69 -23.02 13.45
C ASN A 646 23.03 -21.54 13.20
N PRO A 647 22.87 -20.62 14.19
CA PRO A 647 23.16 -19.19 14.01
C PRO A 647 24.62 -18.85 13.70
N ASN A 648 25.54 -19.76 14.00
CA ASN A 648 26.99 -19.61 13.76
C ASN A 648 27.44 -20.26 12.43
N GLY A 649 26.51 -20.89 11.70
CA GLY A 649 26.72 -21.35 10.32
C GLY A 649 26.54 -20.22 9.30
N THR A 650 26.80 -20.50 8.03
CA THR A 650 26.51 -19.62 6.88
C THR A 650 25.00 -19.46 6.66
N HIS A 651 24.58 -18.68 5.65
CA HIS A 651 23.16 -18.70 5.25
C HIS A 651 22.77 -20.09 4.71
N PRO A 652 21.72 -20.74 5.23
CA PRO A 652 21.45 -22.17 4.99
C PRO A 652 21.05 -22.49 3.55
N ILE A 653 20.49 -21.52 2.82
CA ILE A 653 19.97 -21.74 1.46
C ILE A 653 21.09 -22.08 0.46
N PHE A 654 22.33 -21.64 0.68
CA PHE A 654 23.47 -22.08 -0.15
C PHE A 654 23.65 -23.61 -0.09
N ALA A 655 23.68 -24.17 1.13
CA ALA A 655 23.83 -25.61 1.32
C ALA A 655 22.60 -26.42 0.85
N LEU A 656 21.40 -25.84 0.92
CA LEU A 656 20.17 -26.46 0.40
C LEU A 656 20.17 -26.53 -1.13
N ILE A 657 20.61 -25.46 -1.82
CA ILE A 657 20.76 -25.44 -3.27
C ILE A 657 21.88 -26.40 -3.71
N GLU A 658 23.05 -26.34 -3.07
CA GLU A 658 24.21 -27.21 -3.37
C GLU A 658 23.86 -28.71 -3.22
N ALA A 659 23.25 -29.09 -2.10
CA ALA A 659 22.82 -30.47 -1.86
C ALA A 659 21.73 -30.93 -2.84
N ALA A 660 20.81 -30.05 -3.23
CA ALA A 660 19.76 -30.37 -4.18
C ALA A 660 20.28 -30.49 -5.63
N GLU A 661 21.23 -29.65 -6.03
CA GLU A 661 21.90 -29.77 -7.34
C GLU A 661 22.71 -31.07 -7.42
N ALA A 662 23.43 -31.44 -6.36
CA ALA A 662 24.11 -32.75 -6.28
C ALA A 662 23.12 -33.93 -6.36
N GLN A 663 21.97 -33.85 -5.68
CA GLN A 663 20.90 -34.86 -5.79
C GLN A 663 20.32 -34.94 -7.21
N TRP A 664 20.09 -33.81 -7.88
CA TRP A 664 19.58 -33.77 -9.25
C TRP A 664 20.59 -34.34 -10.26
N THR A 665 21.87 -33.98 -10.17
CA THR A 665 22.93 -34.57 -10.99
C THR A 665 23.05 -36.07 -10.74
N SER A 666 22.98 -36.52 -9.48
CA SER A 666 22.97 -37.96 -9.16
C SER A 666 21.76 -38.67 -9.79
N LYS A 667 20.57 -38.09 -9.70
CA LYS A 667 19.32 -38.65 -10.28
C LYS A 667 19.41 -38.79 -11.80
N LEU A 668 19.98 -37.80 -12.50
CA LEU A 668 20.21 -37.86 -13.95
C LEU A 668 21.32 -38.84 -14.37
N LEU A 669 22.31 -39.10 -13.50
CA LEU A 669 23.43 -40.02 -13.80
C LEU A 669 23.07 -41.49 -13.63
N HIS A 670 22.21 -41.83 -12.66
CA HIS A 670 21.79 -43.21 -12.35
C HIS A 670 20.53 -43.65 -13.12
N ALA A 671 20.01 -42.83 -14.03
CA ALA A 671 18.84 -43.17 -14.84
C ALA A 671 19.19 -44.25 -15.88
N SER A 672 18.36 -45.29 -15.94
CA SER A 672 18.53 -46.44 -16.84
C SER A 672 18.47 -46.03 -18.32
N ARG A 673 19.27 -46.68 -19.16
CA ARG A 673 19.46 -46.38 -20.58
C ARG A 673 19.20 -47.57 -21.48
N THR A 674 19.28 -48.79 -20.95
CA THR A 674 18.82 -50.02 -21.61
C THR A 674 17.59 -50.59 -20.90
N PHE A 675 16.87 -51.47 -21.58
CA PHE A 675 15.76 -52.21 -20.98
C PHE A 675 16.25 -53.04 -19.79
N ASP A 676 17.36 -53.77 -19.96
CA ASP A 676 17.96 -54.63 -18.93
C ASP A 676 18.34 -53.83 -17.67
N GLU A 677 18.96 -52.66 -17.83
CA GLU A 677 19.26 -51.73 -16.72
C GLU A 677 17.96 -51.33 -15.98
N ALA A 678 16.87 -51.08 -16.70
CA ALA A 678 15.59 -50.72 -16.13
C ALA A 678 14.85 -51.91 -15.47
N VAL A 679 15.07 -53.15 -15.92
CA VAL A 679 14.64 -54.38 -15.22
C VAL A 679 15.41 -54.52 -13.91
N GLU A 680 16.75 -54.43 -13.95
CA GLU A 680 17.62 -54.55 -12.78
C GLU A 680 17.34 -53.46 -11.75
N GLU A 681 17.21 -52.19 -12.16
CA GLU A 681 16.92 -51.06 -11.27
C GLU A 681 15.51 -51.18 -10.67
N TYR A 682 14.53 -51.65 -11.44
CA TYR A 682 13.19 -51.94 -10.92
C TYR A 682 13.23 -53.04 -9.85
N GLU A 683 13.88 -54.18 -10.09
CA GLU A 683 13.99 -55.22 -9.04
C GLU A 683 14.82 -54.73 -7.85
N ARG A 684 15.90 -53.97 -8.10
CA ARG A 684 16.74 -53.39 -7.03
C ARG A 684 15.95 -52.45 -6.14
N ARG A 685 15.05 -51.62 -6.67
CA ARG A 685 14.14 -50.76 -5.88
C ARG A 685 13.04 -51.56 -5.19
N TYR A 686 12.27 -52.33 -5.97
CA TYR A 686 10.94 -52.78 -5.59
C TYR A 686 10.87 -54.25 -5.13
N LYS A 687 11.98 -55.00 -5.23
CA LYS A 687 12.12 -56.41 -4.81
C LYS A 687 11.14 -57.38 -5.48
N ARG A 688 10.74 -57.03 -6.71
CA ARG A 688 9.86 -57.78 -7.61
C ARG A 688 10.35 -57.54 -9.04
N LEU A 689 10.13 -58.51 -9.92
CA LEU A 689 10.24 -58.30 -11.37
C LEU A 689 9.16 -57.31 -11.87
N PRO A 690 9.38 -56.61 -12.99
CA PRO A 690 8.42 -55.67 -13.56
C PRO A 690 7.11 -56.35 -14.04
N PRO A 691 6.03 -55.58 -14.27
CA PRO A 691 4.78 -56.12 -14.81
C PRO A 691 4.94 -56.50 -16.29
N LYS A 692 4.14 -57.45 -16.77
CA LYS A 692 4.01 -57.76 -18.20
C LYS A 692 3.51 -56.53 -18.96
N GLY A 693 4.11 -56.22 -20.12
CA GLY A 693 3.90 -54.94 -20.83
C GLY A 693 4.85 -53.83 -20.37
N PHE A 694 5.83 -54.13 -19.51
CA PHE A 694 6.93 -53.22 -19.19
C PHE A 694 7.87 -53.00 -20.38
N ASP A 695 7.97 -54.00 -21.24
CA ASP A 695 8.51 -53.98 -22.60
C ASP A 695 7.76 -52.97 -23.48
N ASP A 696 6.43 -53.10 -23.65
CA ASP A 696 5.60 -52.12 -24.39
C ASP A 696 5.77 -50.68 -23.81
N TRP A 697 5.92 -50.57 -22.49
CA TRP A 697 6.14 -49.31 -21.79
C TRP A 697 7.54 -48.73 -22.02
N TRP A 698 8.57 -49.57 -22.11
CA TRP A 698 9.94 -49.14 -22.38
C TRP A 698 10.08 -48.67 -23.83
N ASP A 699 9.50 -49.37 -24.79
CA ASP A 699 9.45 -48.93 -26.18
C ASP A 699 8.74 -47.57 -26.30
N TYR A 700 7.64 -47.36 -25.56
CA TYR A 700 6.98 -46.04 -25.47
C TYR A 700 7.91 -44.96 -24.88
N VAL A 701 8.65 -45.28 -23.82
CA VAL A 701 9.63 -44.39 -23.17
C VAL A 701 10.75 -43.99 -24.13
N VAL A 702 11.27 -44.93 -24.91
CA VAL A 702 12.36 -44.71 -25.88
C VAL A 702 11.86 -43.93 -27.11
N GLU A 703 10.71 -44.30 -27.68
CA GLU A 703 10.11 -43.59 -28.84
C GLU A 703 9.84 -42.11 -28.52
N ASN A 704 9.42 -41.82 -27.28
CA ASN A 704 8.95 -40.49 -26.87
C ASN A 704 9.96 -39.69 -26.02
N ASP A 705 11.22 -40.15 -25.92
CA ASP A 705 12.31 -39.50 -25.14
C ASP A 705 11.91 -39.19 -23.68
N VAL A 706 11.34 -40.16 -22.97
CA VAL A 706 10.83 -39.98 -21.59
C VAL A 706 11.97 -40.11 -20.58
N SER A 707 12.53 -38.98 -20.17
CA SER A 707 13.63 -38.90 -19.19
C SER A 707 13.22 -39.37 -17.79
N LEU A 708 14.18 -39.95 -17.06
CA LEU A 708 14.02 -40.55 -15.71
C LEU A 708 12.99 -41.72 -15.69
N PRO A 709 13.28 -42.87 -16.34
CA PRO A 709 12.38 -44.03 -16.38
C PRO A 709 12.22 -44.75 -15.03
N ASP A 710 13.12 -44.55 -14.07
CA ASP A 710 13.15 -45.30 -12.81
C ASP A 710 12.38 -44.59 -11.68
N GLU A 711 12.18 -43.28 -11.81
CA GLU A 711 11.72 -42.36 -10.77
C GLU A 711 10.18 -42.34 -10.64
N TYR A 712 9.62 -43.50 -10.28
CA TYR A 712 8.18 -43.74 -10.13
C TYR A 712 7.78 -44.27 -8.74
N ASP A 713 8.64 -44.10 -7.72
CA ASP A 713 8.51 -44.67 -6.37
C ASP A 713 7.11 -44.42 -5.74
N THR A 714 6.48 -43.27 -6.00
CA THR A 714 5.12 -42.93 -5.56
C THR A 714 4.06 -43.94 -6.04
N ILE A 715 4.18 -44.49 -7.26
CA ILE A 715 3.26 -45.52 -7.78
C ILE A 715 3.35 -46.77 -6.88
N PHE A 716 4.57 -47.26 -6.65
CA PHE A 716 4.81 -48.44 -5.82
C PHE A 716 4.34 -48.23 -4.37
N HIS A 717 4.74 -47.13 -3.73
CA HIS A 717 4.37 -46.86 -2.33
C HIS A 717 2.86 -46.65 -2.11
N ARG A 718 2.12 -46.17 -3.12
CA ARG A 718 0.63 -46.12 -3.06
C ARG A 718 -0.01 -47.48 -3.26
N LEU A 719 0.62 -48.36 -4.06
CA LEU A 719 0.05 -49.65 -4.42
C LEU A 719 0.42 -50.80 -3.47
N GLU A 720 1.49 -50.66 -2.69
CA GLU A 720 1.99 -51.71 -1.78
C GLU A 720 0.95 -52.30 -0.82
N PRO A 721 0.04 -51.53 -0.16
CA PRO A 721 -0.98 -52.10 0.72
C PRO A 721 -1.99 -53.02 0.01
N PHE A 722 -2.14 -52.93 -1.31
CA PHE A 722 -3.03 -53.81 -2.06
C PHE A 722 -2.35 -55.13 -2.45
N TRP A 723 -1.02 -55.21 -2.49
CA TRP A 723 -0.31 -56.47 -2.74
C TRP A 723 -0.60 -57.51 -1.65
N GLY A 724 -0.67 -57.09 -0.38
CA GLY A 724 -1.01 -57.94 0.77
C GLY A 724 -2.50 -58.27 0.93
N VAL A 725 -3.34 -57.93 -0.05
CA VAL A 725 -4.73 -58.39 -0.14
C VAL A 725 -4.85 -59.35 -1.32
N HIS A 726 -5.49 -60.49 -1.08
CA HIS A 726 -5.69 -61.52 -2.09
C HIS A 726 -6.57 -60.98 -3.24
N PRO A 727 -6.20 -61.19 -4.52
CA PRO A 727 -6.82 -60.47 -5.64
C PRO A 727 -8.31 -60.73 -5.84
N ARG A 728 -8.82 -61.92 -5.44
CA ARG A 728 -10.27 -62.19 -5.46
C ARG A 728 -11.04 -61.26 -4.51
N ASP A 729 -10.45 -60.98 -3.35
CA ASP A 729 -11.07 -60.14 -2.34
C ASP A 729 -10.96 -58.66 -2.74
N LEU A 730 -9.87 -58.23 -3.39
CA LEU A 730 -9.81 -56.92 -4.05
C LEU A 730 -10.89 -56.74 -5.12
N GLN A 731 -11.09 -57.74 -5.99
CA GLN A 731 -12.14 -57.70 -7.02
C GLN A 731 -13.55 -57.62 -6.40
N GLN A 732 -13.81 -58.36 -5.32
CA GLN A 732 -15.07 -58.29 -4.58
C GLN A 732 -15.27 -56.92 -3.92
N ILE A 733 -14.25 -56.39 -3.23
CA ILE A 733 -14.29 -55.06 -2.60
C ILE A 733 -14.56 -53.96 -3.65
N VAL A 734 -13.99 -54.07 -4.85
CA VAL A 734 -14.28 -53.16 -5.98
C VAL A 734 -15.74 -53.29 -6.43
N ALA A 735 -16.25 -54.51 -6.62
CA ALA A 735 -17.65 -54.72 -7.02
C ALA A 735 -18.65 -54.19 -5.98
N ASP A 736 -18.39 -54.44 -4.70
CA ASP A 736 -19.22 -53.98 -3.58
C ASP A 736 -19.18 -52.45 -3.46
N TRP A 737 -17.99 -51.83 -3.51
CA TRP A 737 -17.83 -50.38 -3.43
C TRP A 737 -18.41 -49.64 -4.64
N GLU A 738 -18.38 -50.26 -5.83
CA GLU A 738 -19.06 -49.76 -7.03
C GLU A 738 -20.59 -49.72 -6.87
N VAL A 739 -21.18 -50.58 -6.02
CA VAL A 739 -22.61 -50.56 -5.67
C VAL A 739 -22.88 -49.59 -4.51
N ASP A 740 -22.17 -49.71 -3.40
CA ASP A 740 -22.37 -48.89 -2.19
C ASP A 740 -22.13 -47.40 -2.43
N GLN A 741 -21.11 -47.05 -3.22
CA GLN A 741 -20.77 -45.67 -3.56
C GLN A 741 -21.25 -45.25 -4.96
N ALA A 742 -22.25 -45.93 -5.52
CA ALA A 742 -22.82 -45.65 -6.84
C ALA A 742 -23.30 -44.20 -7.10
N LYS A 743 -23.44 -43.37 -6.04
CA LYS A 743 -23.79 -41.95 -6.13
C LYS A 743 -22.57 -41.01 -6.11
N ASN A 744 -21.42 -41.53 -5.69
CA ASN A 744 -20.24 -40.80 -5.28
C ASN A 744 -18.97 -41.16 -6.09
N THR A 745 -18.99 -42.20 -6.91
CA THR A 745 -17.83 -42.68 -7.69
C THR A 745 -18.13 -42.85 -9.18
N VAL A 746 -17.07 -42.92 -10.00
CA VAL A 746 -17.10 -43.20 -11.44
C VAL A 746 -16.19 -44.39 -11.72
N THR A 747 -16.66 -45.40 -12.46
CA THR A 747 -15.86 -46.59 -12.80
C THR A 747 -15.41 -46.51 -14.24
N ILE A 748 -14.10 -46.58 -14.48
CA ILE A 748 -13.47 -46.70 -15.81
C ILE A 748 -12.94 -48.14 -15.95
N GLY A 749 -13.03 -48.75 -17.13
CA GLY A 749 -12.49 -50.10 -17.30
C GLY A 749 -12.47 -50.64 -18.72
N LYS A 750 -11.98 -51.87 -18.82
CA LYS A 750 -11.83 -52.66 -20.05
C LYS A 750 -12.41 -54.05 -19.81
N GLU A 751 -13.33 -54.49 -20.67
CA GLU A 751 -14.02 -55.78 -20.56
C GLU A 751 -13.87 -56.60 -21.85
N ARG A 752 -13.43 -57.86 -21.73
CA ARG A 752 -13.44 -58.93 -22.76
C ARG A 752 -13.19 -58.45 -24.21
N ASN A 753 -11.95 -58.02 -24.49
CA ASN A 753 -11.49 -57.53 -25.80
C ASN A 753 -12.21 -56.27 -26.34
N GLY A 754 -13.06 -55.63 -25.54
CA GLY A 754 -13.54 -54.27 -25.80
C GLY A 754 -12.50 -53.19 -25.48
N SER A 755 -12.79 -51.96 -25.88
CA SER A 755 -11.98 -50.77 -25.60
C SER A 755 -12.31 -50.11 -24.26
N ILE A 756 -11.40 -49.27 -23.77
CA ILE A 756 -11.53 -48.57 -22.49
C ILE A 756 -12.66 -47.54 -22.55
N HIS A 757 -13.59 -47.66 -21.61
CA HIS A 757 -14.72 -46.74 -21.48
C HIS A 757 -15.19 -46.59 -20.02
N VAL A 758 -16.19 -45.74 -19.81
CA VAL A 758 -16.77 -45.50 -18.48
C VAL A 758 -17.90 -46.51 -18.24
N LEU A 759 -17.66 -47.44 -17.32
CA LEU A 759 -18.57 -48.54 -16.97
C LEU A 759 -19.71 -48.09 -16.05
N ARG A 760 -19.44 -47.12 -15.16
CA ARG A 760 -20.43 -46.54 -14.24
C ARG A 760 -20.21 -45.05 -14.02
N ASN A 761 -21.29 -44.29 -13.95
CA ASN A 761 -21.30 -42.84 -13.76
C ASN A 761 -22.14 -42.44 -12.54
N VAL A 762 -21.81 -41.30 -11.93
CA VAL A 762 -22.63 -40.66 -10.88
C VAL A 762 -23.96 -40.14 -11.44
N PRO A 763 -25.03 -40.05 -10.62
CA PRO A 763 -26.30 -39.44 -11.02
C PRO A 763 -26.14 -37.99 -11.52
N GLY A 764 -26.91 -37.62 -12.54
CA GLY A 764 -26.86 -36.29 -13.15
C GLY A 764 -25.67 -36.06 -14.11
N TRP A 765 -24.97 -37.13 -14.51
CA TRP A 765 -23.77 -37.10 -15.34
C TRP A 765 -23.89 -36.25 -16.61
N GLU A 766 -25.01 -36.42 -17.32
CA GLU A 766 -25.35 -35.72 -18.56
C GLU A 766 -25.36 -34.20 -18.42
N ASN A 767 -25.65 -33.68 -17.23
CA ASN A 767 -25.63 -32.25 -16.92
C ASN A 767 -24.26 -31.74 -16.42
N ARG A 768 -23.29 -32.62 -16.12
CA ARG A 768 -22.02 -32.28 -15.46
C ARG A 768 -20.85 -32.14 -16.44
N LYS A 769 -20.95 -31.18 -17.38
CA LYS A 769 -19.99 -30.96 -18.48
C LYS A 769 -18.51 -30.99 -18.05
N ASP A 770 -18.14 -30.29 -16.99
CA ASP A 770 -16.74 -30.21 -16.53
C ASP A 770 -16.20 -31.57 -16.05
N LEU A 771 -17.03 -32.35 -15.34
CA LEU A 771 -16.67 -33.68 -14.86
C LEU A 771 -16.58 -34.67 -16.03
N LYS A 772 -17.53 -34.61 -16.96
CA LYS A 772 -17.49 -35.39 -18.20
C LYS A 772 -16.21 -35.10 -18.99
N GLY A 773 -15.82 -33.82 -19.13
CA GLY A 773 -14.57 -33.43 -19.79
C GLY A 773 -13.32 -33.98 -19.09
N ARG A 774 -13.21 -33.84 -17.75
CA ARG A 774 -12.10 -34.42 -16.97
C ARG A 774 -11.97 -35.94 -17.20
N ILE A 775 -13.08 -36.68 -17.18
CA ILE A 775 -13.08 -38.14 -17.31
C ILE A 775 -12.90 -38.61 -18.76
N SER A 776 -13.44 -37.89 -19.76
CA SER A 776 -13.12 -38.16 -21.18
C SER A 776 -11.62 -38.02 -21.44
N ASN A 777 -10.98 -36.95 -20.95
CA ASN A 777 -9.54 -36.77 -21.09
C ASN A 777 -8.73 -37.92 -20.43
N PHE A 778 -9.22 -38.50 -19.33
CA PHE A 778 -8.63 -39.72 -18.76
C PHE A 778 -8.81 -40.93 -19.69
N VAL A 779 -10.04 -41.22 -20.10
CA VAL A 779 -10.34 -42.38 -20.96
C VAL A 779 -9.56 -42.33 -22.27
N ASP A 780 -9.51 -41.18 -22.92
CA ASP A 780 -8.84 -41.01 -24.22
C ASP A 780 -7.30 -41.01 -24.08
N MET A 781 -6.76 -40.70 -22.89
CA MET A 781 -5.36 -40.94 -22.56
C MET A 781 -5.07 -42.43 -22.34
N LEU A 782 -5.88 -43.15 -21.55
CA LEU A 782 -5.71 -44.59 -21.31
C LEU A 782 -5.80 -45.41 -22.62
N LYS A 783 -6.62 -44.98 -23.58
CA LYS A 783 -6.72 -45.61 -24.91
C LYS A 783 -5.40 -45.65 -25.68
N THR A 784 -4.48 -44.72 -25.46
CA THR A 784 -3.21 -44.69 -26.20
C THR A 784 -2.35 -45.94 -26.00
N PHE A 785 -2.50 -46.61 -24.86
CA PHE A 785 -1.83 -47.87 -24.51
C PHE A 785 -2.82 -49.01 -24.20
N GLU A 786 -4.07 -48.95 -24.70
CA GLU A 786 -5.08 -49.96 -24.35
C GLU A 786 -4.80 -51.36 -24.89
N HIS A 787 -3.89 -51.51 -25.85
CA HIS A 787 -3.46 -52.82 -26.36
C HIS A 787 -2.72 -53.63 -25.28
N ALA A 788 -1.81 -52.99 -24.54
CA ALA A 788 -1.00 -53.61 -23.49
C ALA A 788 -1.77 -53.89 -22.19
N LEU A 789 -2.89 -53.17 -21.93
CA LEU A 789 -3.63 -53.33 -20.67
C LEU A 789 -4.49 -54.62 -20.61
N PRO A 790 -4.50 -55.34 -19.49
CA PRO A 790 -5.46 -56.42 -19.23
C PRO A 790 -6.88 -55.88 -19.02
N ASN A 791 -7.86 -56.76 -18.80
CA ASN A 791 -9.18 -56.34 -18.32
C ASN A 791 -9.07 -55.74 -16.91
N PHE A 792 -9.68 -54.58 -16.66
CA PHE A 792 -9.67 -53.92 -15.35
C PHE A 792 -10.97 -53.17 -15.08
N ARG A 793 -11.27 -52.92 -13.79
CA ARG A 793 -12.25 -51.94 -13.31
C ARG A 793 -11.53 -51.05 -12.31
N ALA A 794 -11.53 -49.73 -12.53
CA ALA A 794 -10.88 -48.74 -11.68
C ALA A 794 -11.90 -47.69 -11.22
N ILE A 795 -12.03 -47.51 -9.90
CA ILE A 795 -13.00 -46.59 -9.29
C ILE A 795 -12.33 -45.25 -9.00
N PHE A 796 -12.94 -44.16 -9.46
CA PHE A 796 -12.46 -42.78 -9.29
C PHE A 796 -13.41 -41.94 -8.43
N THR A 797 -12.86 -41.09 -7.57
CA THR A 797 -13.61 -39.99 -6.94
C THR A 797 -13.79 -38.83 -7.93
N PRO A 798 -15.00 -38.26 -8.11
CA PRO A 798 -15.26 -37.11 -8.97
C PRO A 798 -14.96 -35.75 -8.30
N GLY A 799 -14.57 -35.75 -7.02
CA GLY A 799 -14.20 -34.56 -6.26
C GLY A 799 -12.71 -34.20 -6.39
N ASP A 800 -12.34 -33.02 -5.87
CA ASP A 800 -10.94 -32.57 -5.85
C ASP A 800 -10.13 -33.16 -4.66
N ASN A 801 -10.81 -33.73 -3.65
CA ASN A 801 -10.25 -34.18 -2.37
C ASN A 801 -10.15 -35.72 -2.27
N PRO A 802 -9.12 -36.28 -1.60
CA PRO A 802 -9.08 -37.69 -1.23
C PRO A 802 -10.12 -38.02 -0.15
N SER A 803 -10.42 -39.32 0.03
CA SER A 803 -11.53 -39.78 0.86
C SER A 803 -11.25 -41.03 1.69
N LEU A 804 -10.27 -41.86 1.33
CA LEU A 804 -9.94 -43.10 2.02
C LEU A 804 -8.86 -42.86 3.08
N VAL A 805 -9.26 -42.31 4.24
CA VAL A 805 -8.33 -42.17 5.38
C VAL A 805 -7.86 -43.55 5.84
N LYS A 806 -6.55 -43.76 5.83
CA LYS A 806 -5.92 -45.05 6.13
C LYS A 806 -5.93 -45.35 7.63
N ASP A 807 -5.94 -46.63 7.96
CA ASP A 807 -5.71 -47.13 9.33
C ASP A 807 -4.29 -47.70 9.40
N TYR A 808 -3.44 -47.20 10.29
CA TYR A 808 -2.02 -47.55 10.31
C TYR A 808 -1.80 -49.04 10.56
N GLU A 809 -2.55 -49.64 11.49
CA GLU A 809 -2.42 -51.06 11.83
C GLU A 809 -2.76 -51.94 10.62
N LEU A 810 -3.94 -51.75 10.04
CA LEU A 810 -4.39 -52.47 8.84
C LEU A 810 -3.47 -52.25 7.63
N THR A 811 -2.98 -51.02 7.42
CA THR A 811 -2.07 -50.69 6.31
C THR A 811 -0.71 -51.37 6.50
N ASN A 812 -0.18 -51.36 7.73
CA ASN A 812 1.11 -51.97 8.06
C ASN A 812 1.03 -53.51 7.96
N MET A 813 -0.04 -54.12 8.47
CA MET A 813 -0.32 -55.56 8.28
C MET A 813 -0.34 -55.96 6.81
N ALA A 814 -0.94 -55.14 5.95
CA ALA A 814 -1.01 -55.42 4.52
C ALA A 814 0.34 -55.25 3.81
N ILE A 815 1.16 -54.27 4.21
CA ILE A 815 2.53 -54.10 3.70
C ILE A 815 3.43 -55.27 4.17
N GLU A 816 3.29 -55.71 5.43
CA GLU A 816 4.03 -56.87 5.95
C GLU A 816 3.62 -58.18 5.26
N ALA A 817 2.34 -58.36 4.97
CA ALA A 817 1.85 -59.47 4.14
C ALA A 817 2.41 -59.40 2.70
N ALA A 818 2.39 -58.22 2.07
CA ALA A 818 2.94 -57.99 0.73
C ALA A 818 4.44 -58.32 0.63
N ALA A 819 5.23 -57.89 1.64
CA ALA A 819 6.65 -58.20 1.75
C ALA A 819 6.90 -59.70 1.99
N GLY A 820 6.04 -60.35 2.79
CA GLY A 820 6.07 -61.79 3.05
C GLY A 820 5.47 -62.67 1.93
N ARG A 821 5.08 -62.10 0.78
CA ARG A 821 4.37 -62.78 -0.33
C ARG A 821 3.11 -63.54 0.13
N ASN A 822 2.39 -62.97 1.09
CA ASN A 822 1.20 -63.55 1.72
C ASN A 822 0.02 -62.54 1.73
N TYR A 823 -1.14 -62.95 2.25
CA TYR A 823 -2.36 -62.15 2.27
C TYR A 823 -2.94 -62.00 3.67
N ILE A 824 -3.53 -60.84 3.97
CA ILE A 824 -4.34 -60.63 5.17
C ILE A 824 -5.71 -61.32 5.03
N ASP A 825 -6.26 -61.82 6.14
CA ASP A 825 -7.63 -62.33 6.16
C ASP A 825 -8.64 -61.17 6.23
N VAL A 826 -9.24 -60.83 5.08
CA VAL A 826 -10.23 -59.75 4.94
C VAL A 826 -11.50 -59.94 5.80
N LYS A 827 -11.74 -61.14 6.35
CA LYS A 827 -12.87 -61.44 7.24
C LYS A 827 -12.55 -61.14 8.70
N ASN A 828 -11.28 -61.26 9.09
CA ASN A 828 -10.78 -61.12 10.47
C ASN A 828 -9.87 -59.90 10.64
N LEU A 829 -10.29 -58.76 10.08
CA LEU A 829 -9.55 -57.49 10.14
C LEU A 829 -9.68 -56.77 11.50
N PRO A 830 -8.65 -56.01 11.93
CA PRO A 830 -8.69 -55.20 13.15
C PRO A 830 -9.89 -54.23 13.21
N PRO A 831 -10.26 -53.73 14.40
CA PRO A 831 -11.31 -52.72 14.54
C PRO A 831 -10.95 -51.45 13.75
N ARG A 832 -11.96 -50.74 13.22
CA ARG A 832 -11.74 -49.46 12.55
C ARG A 832 -11.57 -48.36 13.58
N HIS A 833 -10.42 -47.69 13.55
CA HIS A 833 -10.16 -46.53 14.39
C HIS A 833 -10.89 -45.27 13.86
N ARG A 834 -10.84 -44.20 14.65
CA ARG A 834 -11.43 -42.90 14.30
C ARG A 834 -10.42 -41.78 14.51
N GLY A 835 -10.43 -40.83 13.58
CA GLY A 835 -9.66 -39.61 13.63
C GLY A 835 -8.32 -39.71 12.91
N TRP A 836 -7.78 -38.55 12.52
CA TRP A 836 -6.58 -38.41 11.71
C TRP A 836 -5.37 -39.16 12.28
N LEU A 837 -5.20 -39.18 13.61
CA LEU A 837 -4.06 -39.83 14.25
C LEU A 837 -3.96 -41.33 13.93
N SER A 838 -5.08 -42.01 13.71
CA SER A 838 -5.09 -43.45 13.38
C SER A 838 -4.45 -43.80 12.01
N ALA A 839 -4.19 -42.82 11.15
CA ALA A 839 -3.38 -43.00 9.94
C ALA A 839 -1.86 -43.05 10.22
N CYS A 840 -1.44 -42.74 11.45
CA CYS A 840 -0.05 -42.57 11.86
C CYS A 840 0.46 -43.72 12.74
N LYS A 841 1.77 -43.98 12.69
CA LYS A 841 2.42 -44.93 13.61
C LYS A 841 2.28 -44.45 15.07
N PRO A 842 1.98 -45.32 16.06
CA PRO A 842 1.88 -44.93 17.46
C PRO A 842 3.13 -44.25 18.05
N SER A 843 4.32 -44.49 17.48
CA SER A 843 5.58 -43.86 17.88
C SER A 843 5.84 -42.49 17.23
N SER A 844 4.93 -41.99 16.38
CA SER A 844 5.08 -40.74 15.62
C SER A 844 4.99 -39.48 16.49
N PRO A 845 5.54 -38.33 16.02
CA PRO A 845 5.32 -37.03 16.64
C PRO A 845 3.84 -36.69 16.85
N ALA A 846 2.97 -37.01 15.89
CA ALA A 846 1.52 -36.73 16.00
C ALA A 846 0.81 -37.52 17.11
N HIS A 847 1.25 -38.74 17.42
CA HIS A 847 0.73 -39.49 18.56
C HIS A 847 1.32 -39.03 19.91
N LYS A 848 2.59 -38.62 19.92
CA LYS A 848 3.29 -38.14 21.13
C LYS A 848 2.86 -36.74 21.56
N ASN A 849 2.62 -35.85 20.59
CA ASN A 849 2.24 -34.45 20.79
C ASN A 849 1.03 -34.11 19.89
N PRO A 850 -0.16 -34.66 20.18
CA PRO A 850 -1.33 -34.47 19.34
C PRO A 850 -1.82 -33.00 19.37
N PRO A 851 -2.30 -32.45 18.23
CA PRO A 851 -2.72 -31.07 18.13
C PRO A 851 -4.12 -30.87 18.74
N THR A 852 -4.39 -29.65 19.24
CA THR A 852 -5.69 -29.33 19.86
C THR A 852 -6.76 -29.03 18.80
N PHE A 853 -7.37 -30.09 18.24
CA PHE A 853 -8.38 -30.01 17.17
C PHE A 853 -9.58 -29.06 17.41
N ARG A 854 -9.90 -28.74 18.67
CA ARG A 854 -11.02 -27.86 19.05
C ARG A 854 -10.58 -26.61 19.82
N ALA A 855 -9.36 -26.11 19.57
CA ALA A 855 -8.90 -24.87 20.20
C ALA A 855 -9.85 -23.70 19.86
N SER A 856 -10.24 -22.92 20.87
CA SER A 856 -11.06 -21.72 20.65
C SER A 856 -10.33 -20.79 19.68
N ALA A 857 -11.02 -20.31 18.65
CA ALA A 857 -10.46 -19.48 17.59
C ALA A 857 -10.23 -18.03 18.08
N THR A 858 -9.28 -17.85 19.01
CA THR A 858 -8.81 -16.54 19.45
C THR A 858 -8.28 -15.76 18.24
N THR A 859 -8.52 -14.44 18.22
CA THR A 859 -8.30 -13.61 17.02
C THR A 859 -6.83 -13.43 16.63
N SER A 860 -5.86 -13.88 17.44
CA SER A 860 -4.41 -13.73 17.26
C SER A 860 -3.72 -14.83 16.43
N ASN A 861 -4.37 -15.33 15.37
CA ASN A 861 -3.79 -16.34 14.45
C ASN A 861 -2.87 -15.73 13.37
N ILE A 862 -1.83 -15.02 13.79
CA ILE A 862 -0.65 -14.73 12.93
C ILE A 862 0.29 -15.93 13.04
N ALA A 863 1.00 -16.30 11.97
CA ALA A 863 1.97 -17.39 12.01
C ALA A 863 3.02 -17.17 13.13
N PRO A 864 3.10 -18.05 14.16
CA PRO A 864 4.03 -17.87 15.26
C PRO A 864 5.46 -18.07 14.75
N GLN A 865 6.36 -17.15 15.08
CA GLN A 865 7.77 -17.31 14.71
C GLN A 865 8.44 -18.34 15.63
N PRO A 866 9.07 -19.40 15.08
CA PRO A 866 9.74 -20.41 15.89
C PRO A 866 10.98 -19.82 16.57
N LYS A 867 11.36 -20.38 17.73
CA LYS A 867 12.52 -19.91 18.51
C LYS A 867 13.86 -20.12 17.77
N VAL A 868 13.92 -21.15 16.94
CA VAL A 868 15.03 -21.48 16.04
C VAL A 868 14.45 -21.46 14.63
N LYS A 869 15.19 -20.90 13.66
CA LYS A 869 14.76 -20.89 12.26
C LYS A 869 14.93 -22.29 11.65
N THR A 870 14.03 -22.64 10.74
CA THR A 870 14.02 -23.91 10.01
C THR A 870 13.75 -23.68 8.53
N PHE A 871 14.20 -24.60 7.68
CA PHE A 871 13.89 -24.65 6.24
C PHE A 871 13.61 -26.10 5.83
N ILE A 872 12.93 -26.32 4.70
CA ILE A 872 12.73 -27.68 4.17
C ILE A 872 13.98 -28.16 3.41
N HIS A 873 14.54 -29.31 3.78
CA HIS A 873 15.54 -30.04 2.95
C HIS A 873 14.92 -31.21 2.18
N ASN A 874 13.94 -31.91 2.77
CA ASN A 874 13.16 -32.95 2.09
C ASN A 874 11.67 -32.59 2.16
N HIS A 875 11.08 -32.26 1.01
CA HIS A 875 9.71 -31.77 0.95
C HIS A 875 8.66 -32.86 1.18
N GLN A 876 8.90 -34.11 0.75
CA GLN A 876 7.95 -35.21 0.99
C GLN A 876 7.78 -35.51 2.48
N LEU A 877 8.89 -35.56 3.23
CA LEU A 877 8.88 -35.70 4.69
C LEU A 877 8.23 -34.48 5.35
N ALA A 878 8.52 -33.27 4.86
CA ALA A 878 7.91 -32.03 5.33
C ALA A 878 6.43 -31.84 4.93
N MET A 879 5.81 -32.76 4.17
CA MET A 879 4.36 -32.78 3.93
C MET A 879 3.61 -33.62 4.97
N ASP A 880 4.25 -34.62 5.59
CA ASP A 880 3.56 -35.65 6.39
C ASP A 880 3.02 -35.10 7.73
N PRO A 881 1.69 -35.06 7.95
CA PRO A 881 1.11 -34.64 9.22
C PRO A 881 1.42 -35.58 10.39
N CYS A 882 1.86 -36.83 10.14
CA CYS A 882 2.29 -37.73 11.19
C CYS A 882 3.64 -37.31 11.81
N LEU A 883 4.51 -36.68 11.01
CA LEU A 883 5.74 -36.02 11.46
C LEU A 883 5.47 -34.59 11.94
N HIS A 884 4.58 -33.87 11.25
CA HIS A 884 4.27 -32.46 11.47
C HIS A 884 2.79 -32.25 11.87
N PRO A 885 2.40 -32.56 13.12
CA PRO A 885 0.99 -32.52 13.57
C PRO A 885 0.32 -31.14 13.47
N SER A 886 1.08 -30.06 13.30
CA SER A 886 0.56 -28.72 13.01
C SER A 886 -0.32 -28.69 11.75
N HIS A 887 -0.04 -29.51 10.73
CA HIS A 887 -0.79 -29.54 9.48
C HIS A 887 -2.27 -29.87 9.69
N LEU A 888 -2.56 -30.76 10.65
CA LEU A 888 -3.92 -31.21 10.99
C LEU A 888 -4.84 -30.07 11.50
N VAL A 889 -4.23 -28.98 12.00
CA VAL A 889 -4.93 -27.77 12.48
C VAL A 889 -4.54 -26.52 11.69
N GLN A 890 -4.04 -26.69 10.46
CA GLN A 890 -3.60 -25.60 9.60
C GLN A 890 -4.00 -25.75 8.11
N VAL A 891 -4.39 -26.95 7.66
CA VAL A 891 -4.79 -27.23 6.27
C VAL A 891 -6.27 -27.61 6.18
N GLY A 892 -6.96 -27.04 5.19
CA GLY A 892 -8.42 -27.16 5.00
C GLY A 892 -8.97 -28.59 4.93
N GLN A 893 -8.22 -29.55 4.35
CA GLN A 893 -8.56 -30.98 4.33
C GLN A 893 -8.86 -31.52 5.74
N TYR A 894 -7.98 -31.24 6.70
CA TYR A 894 -8.08 -31.77 8.05
C TYR A 894 -9.03 -30.93 8.91
N LEU A 895 -8.92 -29.59 8.80
CA LEU A 895 -9.77 -28.61 9.49
C LEU A 895 -11.27 -28.77 9.18
N SER A 896 -11.64 -29.28 8.00
CA SER A 896 -13.04 -29.54 7.64
C SER A 896 -13.66 -30.71 8.41
N HIS A 897 -12.87 -31.53 9.10
CA HIS A 897 -13.30 -32.79 9.74
C HIS A 897 -12.99 -32.86 11.25
N ASN A 898 -12.48 -31.78 11.86
CA ASN A 898 -12.03 -31.72 13.26
C ASN A 898 -11.03 -32.84 13.58
N GLU A 899 -11.31 -33.70 14.56
CA GLU A 899 -10.52 -34.89 14.91
C GLU A 899 -10.30 -35.86 13.73
N GLY A 900 -11.18 -35.85 12.72
CA GLY A 900 -11.13 -36.69 11.53
C GLY A 900 -12.25 -37.74 11.43
N PRO A 901 -12.43 -38.35 10.24
CA PRO A 901 -13.44 -39.38 10.01
C PRO A 901 -13.05 -40.73 10.64
N THR A 902 -13.94 -41.72 10.55
CA THR A 902 -13.60 -43.13 10.76
C THR A 902 -12.68 -43.61 9.64
N THR A 903 -11.71 -44.48 9.93
CA THR A 903 -10.84 -45.07 8.90
C THR A 903 -11.64 -45.94 7.93
N GLN A 904 -11.13 -46.08 6.71
CA GLN A 904 -11.72 -46.97 5.70
C GLN A 904 -11.03 -48.33 5.68
N ARG A 905 -11.69 -49.34 5.10
CA ARG A 905 -11.04 -50.60 4.73
C ARG A 905 -10.14 -50.37 3.50
N ILE A 906 -9.27 -51.34 3.21
CA ILE A 906 -8.40 -51.30 2.04
C ILE A 906 -9.28 -51.39 0.78
N ILE A 907 -9.42 -50.29 0.06
CA ILE A 907 -10.25 -50.15 -1.14
C ILE A 907 -9.38 -49.50 -2.23
N PRO A 908 -9.18 -50.13 -3.40
CA PRO A 908 -8.29 -49.63 -4.44
C PRO A 908 -8.99 -48.58 -5.32
N GLN A 909 -9.17 -47.38 -4.77
CA GLN A 909 -9.82 -46.22 -5.39
C GLN A 909 -8.79 -45.15 -5.80
N PHE A 910 -9.02 -44.47 -6.92
CA PHE A 910 -8.22 -43.36 -7.41
C PHE A 910 -8.82 -42.00 -7.01
N ALA A 911 -7.99 -41.05 -6.57
CA ALA A 911 -8.40 -39.66 -6.30
C ALA A 911 -7.43 -38.64 -6.91
N MET A 912 -7.95 -37.48 -7.30
CA MET A 912 -7.21 -36.44 -8.04
C MET A 912 -6.02 -35.86 -7.25
N CYS A 913 -6.01 -36.00 -5.93
CA CYS A 913 -4.83 -35.83 -5.10
C CYS A 913 -4.97 -36.69 -3.83
N ALA A 914 -3.87 -37.05 -3.19
CA ALA A 914 -3.89 -37.82 -1.95
C ALA A 914 -2.74 -37.38 -1.02
N THR A 915 -3.02 -37.14 0.26
CA THR A 915 -1.95 -36.85 1.25
C THR A 915 -1.36 -38.17 1.79
N PRO A 916 -0.26 -38.14 2.57
CA PRO A 916 0.31 -39.35 3.20
C PRO A 916 -0.67 -40.11 4.11
N MET A 917 -1.78 -39.49 4.52
CA MET A 917 -2.80 -40.07 5.40
C MET A 917 -3.90 -40.87 4.69
N HIS A 918 -3.88 -40.92 3.35
CA HIS A 918 -4.95 -41.50 2.55
C HIS A 918 -4.45 -42.68 1.69
N LEU A 919 -5.30 -43.72 1.54
CA LEU A 919 -5.06 -44.88 0.67
C LEU A 919 -5.38 -44.61 -0.81
N ASP A 920 -6.02 -43.48 -1.14
CA ASP A 920 -6.39 -43.17 -2.52
C ASP A 920 -5.16 -43.20 -3.46
N ILE A 921 -5.27 -43.97 -4.54
CA ILE A 921 -4.28 -44.12 -5.62
C ILE A 921 -4.20 -42.82 -6.42
N LEU A 922 -3.00 -42.44 -6.87
CA LEU A 922 -2.71 -41.12 -7.43
C LEU A 922 -2.45 -41.16 -8.95
N PRO A 923 -3.46 -40.89 -9.80
CA PRO A 923 -3.29 -40.66 -11.24
C PRO A 923 -2.85 -39.21 -11.53
N VAL A 924 -2.47 -38.92 -12.77
CA VAL A 924 -2.19 -37.55 -13.23
C VAL A 924 -3.48 -36.73 -13.39
N PRO A 925 -3.67 -35.59 -12.71
CA PRO A 925 -4.94 -34.85 -12.78
C PRO A 925 -5.08 -34.04 -14.08
N PRO A 926 -6.15 -34.22 -14.90
CA PRO A 926 -6.27 -33.63 -16.24
C PRO A 926 -6.33 -32.10 -16.29
N THR A 927 -6.57 -31.45 -15.15
CA THR A 927 -6.60 -29.99 -15.00
C THR A 927 -5.22 -29.38 -14.75
N SER A 928 -4.15 -30.17 -14.67
CA SER A 928 -2.79 -29.72 -14.33
C SER A 928 -1.86 -29.60 -15.55
N VAL A 929 -2.42 -29.50 -16.76
CA VAL A 929 -1.69 -29.47 -18.04
C VAL A 929 -1.57 -28.07 -18.68
N GLU A 930 -2.07 -27.03 -18.01
CA GLU A 930 -1.93 -25.65 -18.50
C GLU A 930 -0.48 -25.14 -18.41
N GLU A 931 -0.03 -24.43 -19.43
CA GLU A 931 1.31 -23.85 -19.55
C GLU A 931 1.24 -22.35 -19.86
N SER A 932 2.28 -21.60 -19.51
CA SER A 932 2.45 -20.22 -19.98
C SER A 932 2.60 -20.17 -21.52
N ARG A 933 1.81 -19.34 -22.20
CA ARG A 933 1.83 -19.22 -23.67
C ARG A 933 2.98 -18.35 -24.17
N HIS A 934 3.25 -17.23 -23.48
CA HIS A 934 4.24 -16.23 -23.87
C HIS A 934 5.06 -15.75 -22.66
N PRO A 935 5.77 -16.68 -21.97
CA PRO A 935 6.49 -16.35 -20.74
C PRO A 935 7.59 -15.32 -21.01
N ARG A 936 7.51 -14.19 -20.29
CA ARG A 936 8.49 -13.10 -20.31
C ARG A 936 9.91 -13.59 -19.96
N GLN A 937 10.91 -12.93 -20.53
CA GLN A 937 12.30 -13.10 -20.09
C GLN A 937 12.49 -12.59 -18.66
N TRP A 938 13.60 -12.95 -18.01
CA TRP A 938 13.81 -12.64 -16.60
C TRP A 938 14.00 -11.13 -16.37
N GLU A 939 14.62 -10.47 -17.34
CA GLU A 939 14.96 -9.05 -17.38
C GLU A 939 13.73 -8.17 -17.69
N GLU A 940 12.68 -8.75 -18.28
CA GLU A 940 11.39 -8.11 -18.54
C GLU A 940 10.45 -8.10 -17.31
N LYS A 941 10.81 -8.85 -16.25
CA LYS A 941 10.02 -8.99 -15.01
C LYS A 941 10.43 -7.93 -14.01
N PHE A 942 9.76 -6.78 -14.09
CA PHE A 942 10.05 -5.61 -13.25
C PHE A 942 9.46 -5.67 -11.84
N ASP A 943 8.47 -6.53 -11.56
CA ASP A 943 7.91 -6.64 -10.21
C ASP A 943 8.63 -7.73 -9.40
N GLU A 944 9.23 -7.29 -8.30
CA GLU A 944 10.04 -8.14 -7.41
C GLU A 944 9.29 -8.53 -6.14
N ARG A 945 7.98 -8.27 -6.05
CA ARG A 945 7.15 -8.68 -4.92
C ARG A 945 6.71 -10.13 -5.07
N LEU A 946 6.44 -10.80 -3.95
CA LEU A 946 5.88 -12.16 -3.97
C LEU A 946 4.39 -12.08 -4.35
N LEU A 947 4.06 -12.58 -5.54
CA LEU A 947 2.69 -12.60 -6.03
C LEU A 947 1.89 -13.78 -5.46
N TRP A 948 0.70 -13.48 -4.93
CA TRP A 948 -0.38 -14.45 -4.87
C TRP A 948 -1.74 -13.83 -5.21
N ARG A 949 -2.50 -14.55 -6.04
CA ARG A 949 -3.90 -14.31 -6.35
C ARG A 949 -4.65 -15.65 -6.34
N GLY A 950 -5.74 -15.72 -5.59
CA GLY A 950 -6.56 -16.92 -5.50
C GLY A 950 -7.90 -16.66 -4.82
N ARG A 951 -8.87 -17.54 -5.06
CA ARG A 951 -10.15 -17.57 -4.32
C ARG A 951 -9.95 -18.26 -2.97
N ASN A 952 -10.83 -18.00 -2.02
CA ASN A 952 -10.82 -18.60 -0.68
C ASN A 952 -11.31 -20.07 -0.65
N THR A 953 -10.85 -20.89 -1.59
CA THR A 953 -11.08 -22.34 -1.57
C THR A 953 -10.20 -23.03 -0.53
N GLY A 954 -10.53 -24.28 -0.16
CA GLY A 954 -9.80 -25.07 0.83
C GLY A 954 -10.65 -25.68 1.93
N MET A 955 -11.72 -25.00 2.34
CA MET A 955 -12.73 -25.51 3.27
C MET A 955 -14.02 -24.70 3.19
N GLN A 956 -15.04 -25.10 3.95
CA GLN A 956 -16.24 -24.29 4.20
C GLN A 956 -15.94 -23.18 5.23
N PHE A 957 -16.46 -21.98 5.00
CA PHE A 957 -16.26 -20.79 5.85
C PHE A 957 -17.52 -20.52 6.67
N ARG A 958 -17.63 -21.19 7.83
CA ARG A 958 -18.80 -21.08 8.71
C ARG A 958 -18.33 -20.73 10.13
N LYS A 959 -19.25 -20.28 10.98
CA LYS A 959 -18.94 -19.90 12.36
C LYS A 959 -18.42 -21.09 13.20
N GLU A 960 -18.83 -22.30 12.83
CA GLU A 960 -18.50 -23.57 13.48
C GLU A 960 -17.17 -24.16 12.97
N THR A 961 -16.56 -23.59 11.93
CA THR A 961 -15.31 -24.09 11.34
C THR A 961 -14.12 -23.19 11.69
N HIS A 962 -12.97 -23.79 11.99
CA HIS A 962 -11.74 -23.08 12.39
C HIS A 962 -11.00 -22.42 11.21
N TRP A 963 -11.72 -21.88 10.22
CA TRP A 963 -11.20 -21.39 8.94
C TRP A 963 -10.13 -20.30 9.06
N GLN A 964 -10.09 -19.58 10.19
CA GLN A 964 -9.09 -18.55 10.50
C GLN A 964 -7.66 -19.12 10.58
N THR A 965 -7.52 -20.44 10.74
CA THR A 965 -6.23 -21.16 10.77
C THR A 965 -5.83 -21.77 9.43
N SER A 966 -6.71 -21.76 8.42
CA SER A 966 -6.47 -22.41 7.13
C SER A 966 -5.33 -21.77 6.34
N GLN A 967 -4.68 -22.57 5.49
CA GLN A 967 -3.42 -22.22 4.83
C GLN A 967 -3.53 -20.93 4.00
N ARG A 968 -4.61 -20.71 3.25
CA ARG A 968 -4.77 -19.48 2.45
C ARG A 968 -5.11 -18.25 3.30
N VAL A 969 -5.87 -18.43 4.38
CA VAL A 969 -6.25 -17.32 5.27
C VAL A 969 -5.03 -16.84 6.06
N ARG A 970 -4.20 -17.77 6.55
CA ARG A 970 -2.93 -17.42 7.20
C ARG A 970 -1.92 -16.80 6.23
N LEU A 971 -1.85 -17.24 4.97
CA LEU A 971 -1.01 -16.61 3.95
C LEU A 971 -1.39 -15.13 3.76
N VAL A 972 -2.65 -14.87 3.37
CA VAL A 972 -3.12 -13.51 3.09
C VAL A 972 -2.98 -12.64 4.34
N ARG A 973 -3.45 -13.11 5.50
CA ARG A 973 -3.31 -12.37 6.76
C ARG A 973 -1.85 -12.03 7.09
N THR A 974 -0.93 -12.99 7.01
CA THR A 974 0.47 -12.76 7.40
C THR A 974 1.15 -11.76 6.47
N ALA A 975 0.79 -11.79 5.17
CA ALA A 975 1.30 -10.88 4.14
C ALA A 975 0.64 -9.49 4.13
N THR A 976 -0.59 -9.31 4.63
CA THR A 976 -1.27 -8.00 4.72
C THR A 976 -1.23 -7.38 6.13
N GLU A 977 -0.79 -8.11 7.16
CA GLU A 977 -0.63 -7.58 8.51
C GLU A 977 0.38 -6.41 8.55
N LEU A 978 0.08 -5.36 9.31
CA LEU A 978 0.95 -4.19 9.46
C LEU A 978 1.44 -3.99 10.90
N SER A 979 0.76 -4.58 11.89
CA SER A 979 1.12 -4.44 13.30
C SER A 979 2.31 -5.31 13.71
N GLY A 980 3.12 -4.80 14.65
CA GLY A 980 4.26 -5.53 15.22
C GLY A 980 5.45 -5.75 14.27
N THR A 981 6.30 -6.70 14.64
CA THR A 981 7.52 -7.09 13.93
C THR A 981 7.43 -8.51 13.37
N ILE A 982 8.42 -8.88 12.57
CA ILE A 982 8.74 -10.25 12.18
C ILE A 982 10.27 -10.41 12.22
N LYS A 983 10.74 -11.60 12.62
CA LYS A 983 12.16 -11.91 12.68
C LYS A 983 12.60 -12.54 11.36
N VAL A 984 13.62 -11.99 10.72
CA VAL A 984 14.07 -12.41 9.37
C VAL A 984 15.59 -12.58 9.36
N LEU A 985 16.10 -13.68 8.80
CA LEU A 985 17.51 -13.83 8.46
C LEU A 985 17.90 -12.77 7.41
N ARG A 986 18.86 -11.90 7.72
CA ARG A 986 19.31 -10.87 6.78
C ARG A 986 19.97 -11.58 5.58
N PRO A 987 19.61 -11.22 4.34
CA PRO A 987 20.29 -11.79 3.19
C PRO A 987 21.76 -11.33 3.16
N PRO A 988 22.72 -12.24 2.93
CA PRO A 988 24.13 -11.88 2.86
C PRO A 988 24.40 -11.06 1.59
N ARG A 989 25.24 -10.02 1.70
CA ARG A 989 25.82 -9.34 0.53
C ARG A 989 26.87 -10.21 -0.15
N GLU A 990 27.36 -9.78 -1.31
CA GLU A 990 28.30 -10.58 -2.10
C GLU A 990 29.66 -10.81 -1.41
N ASP A 991 30.18 -9.77 -0.75
CA ASP A 991 31.33 -9.83 0.16
C ASP A 991 31.02 -10.59 1.47
N GLU A 992 29.74 -10.71 1.82
CA GLU A 992 29.23 -11.37 3.02
C GLU A 992 28.64 -12.77 2.76
N LYS A 993 28.82 -13.40 1.59
CA LYS A 993 28.37 -14.80 1.33
C LYS A 993 28.91 -15.79 2.39
N ASN A 994 30.03 -15.41 3.01
CA ASN A 994 30.73 -16.11 4.09
C ASN A 994 30.44 -15.56 5.51
N ALA A 995 29.42 -14.71 5.69
CA ALA A 995 28.97 -14.25 7.01
C ALA A 995 28.21 -15.35 7.77
N ILE A 996 28.06 -15.17 9.09
CA ILE A 996 27.16 -16.00 9.89
C ILE A 996 25.70 -15.60 9.64
N ALA A 997 24.79 -16.57 9.61
CA ALA A 997 23.35 -16.31 9.45
C ALA A 997 22.77 -15.52 10.65
N GLY A 998 23.36 -15.68 11.84
CA GLY A 998 22.86 -15.09 13.07
C GLY A 998 21.50 -15.65 13.47
N ALA A 999 20.85 -15.00 14.44
CA ALA A 999 19.55 -15.41 14.95
C ALA A 999 18.36 -14.78 14.21
N GLY A 1000 18.61 -13.99 13.16
CA GLY A 1000 17.64 -13.12 12.50
C GLY A 1000 17.42 -11.77 13.21
N GLU A 1001 16.98 -10.77 12.43
CA GLU A 1001 16.75 -9.38 12.83
C GLU A 1001 15.24 -9.07 12.93
N GLU A 1002 14.83 -8.15 13.80
CA GLU A 1002 13.41 -7.73 13.88
C GLU A 1002 13.08 -6.58 12.93
N TRP A 1003 12.29 -6.86 11.91
CA TRP A 1003 11.82 -5.88 10.92
C TRP A 1003 10.32 -5.58 11.13
N LYS A 1004 9.90 -4.31 10.93
CA LYS A 1004 8.51 -3.87 11.17
C LYS A 1004 7.60 -4.27 10.02
N ARG A 1005 6.46 -4.94 10.32
CA ARG A 1005 5.52 -5.41 9.27
C ARG A 1005 4.98 -4.29 8.40
N ALA A 1006 4.62 -3.14 9.00
CA ALA A 1006 4.21 -1.93 8.29
C ALA A 1006 5.23 -1.35 7.28
N ARG A 1007 6.50 -1.77 7.32
CA ARG A 1007 7.51 -1.40 6.31
C ARG A 1007 7.81 -2.55 5.35
N LEU A 1008 7.89 -3.78 5.86
CA LEU A 1008 8.25 -4.97 5.10
C LEU A 1008 7.12 -5.41 4.16
N ASN A 1009 5.91 -5.61 4.69
CA ASN A 1009 4.82 -6.25 3.95
C ASN A 1009 4.39 -5.46 2.71
N PRO A 1010 4.13 -4.13 2.77
CA PRO A 1010 3.82 -3.35 1.57
C PRO A 1010 4.94 -3.32 0.53
N ALA A 1011 6.20 -3.39 0.98
CA ALA A 1011 7.37 -3.31 0.11
C ALA A 1011 7.65 -4.60 -0.68
N ILE A 1012 7.32 -5.77 -0.13
CA ILE A 1012 7.72 -7.06 -0.70
C ILE A 1012 6.55 -8.01 -1.04
N MET A 1013 5.34 -7.81 -0.53
CA MET A 1013 4.22 -8.73 -0.76
C MET A 1013 3.19 -8.15 -1.74
N ASP A 1014 2.69 -8.99 -2.66
CA ASP A 1014 1.42 -8.75 -3.35
C ASP A 1014 0.52 -9.98 -3.30
N VAL A 1015 0.00 -10.24 -2.09
CA VAL A 1015 -0.78 -11.43 -1.74
C VAL A 1015 -2.22 -11.01 -1.43
N LYS A 1016 -3.19 -11.38 -2.28
CA LYS A 1016 -4.61 -11.03 -2.09
C LYS A 1016 -5.56 -12.15 -2.48
N PHE A 1017 -6.67 -12.27 -1.74
CA PHE A 1017 -7.85 -12.98 -2.23
C PHE A 1017 -8.49 -12.23 -3.39
N VAL A 1018 -9.15 -12.97 -4.30
CA VAL A 1018 -9.92 -12.38 -5.42
C VAL A 1018 -11.41 -12.69 -5.30
N THR A 1019 -12.25 -11.75 -5.73
CA THR A 1019 -13.72 -11.88 -5.71
C THR A 1019 -14.23 -12.91 -6.74
N PRO A 1020 -15.45 -13.48 -6.56
CA PRO A 1020 -16.32 -13.39 -5.38
C PRO A 1020 -15.85 -14.28 -4.21
N ILE A 1021 -16.31 -13.95 -2.99
CA ILE A 1021 -16.13 -14.81 -1.82
C ILE A 1021 -16.94 -16.10 -2.00
N LEU A 1022 -16.33 -17.26 -1.79
CA LEU A 1022 -16.97 -18.57 -1.95
C LEU A 1022 -17.19 -19.28 -0.61
N GLY A 1023 -18.24 -20.11 -0.54
CA GLY A 1023 -18.41 -21.11 0.53
C GLY A 1023 -18.59 -20.54 1.95
N ALA A 1024 -18.99 -19.28 2.09
CA ALA A 1024 -19.16 -18.59 3.36
C ALA A 1024 -20.64 -18.44 3.76
N SER A 1025 -20.94 -18.50 5.07
CA SER A 1025 -22.25 -18.04 5.60
C SER A 1025 -22.39 -16.52 5.53
N ASP A 1026 -23.60 -15.97 5.59
CA ASP A 1026 -23.83 -14.51 5.45
C ASP A 1026 -23.12 -13.66 6.52
N GLU A 1027 -22.93 -14.19 7.72
CA GLU A 1027 -22.15 -13.56 8.80
C GLU A 1027 -20.66 -13.67 8.50
N THR A 1028 -20.21 -14.86 8.09
CA THR A 1028 -18.80 -15.14 7.78
C THR A 1028 -18.33 -14.37 6.55
N HIS A 1029 -19.21 -14.14 5.57
CA HIS A 1029 -19.00 -13.32 4.39
C HIS A 1029 -18.69 -11.88 4.80
N LYS A 1030 -19.49 -11.27 5.70
CA LYS A 1030 -19.27 -9.91 6.21
C LYS A 1030 -17.96 -9.79 6.98
N VAL A 1031 -17.62 -10.81 7.77
CA VAL A 1031 -16.32 -10.88 8.48
C VAL A 1031 -15.15 -10.95 7.50
N LEU A 1032 -15.21 -11.86 6.52
CA LEU A 1032 -14.19 -11.99 5.46
C LEU A 1032 -14.07 -10.72 4.60
N GLU A 1033 -15.19 -10.04 4.35
CA GLU A 1033 -15.24 -8.83 3.54
C GLU A 1033 -14.56 -7.64 4.24
N GLY A 1034 -14.75 -7.51 5.56
CA GLY A 1034 -14.08 -6.48 6.37
C GLY A 1034 -12.65 -6.82 6.79
N MET A 1035 -12.25 -8.10 6.73
CA MET A 1035 -10.92 -8.56 7.15
C MET A 1035 -9.83 -8.39 6.09
N PHE A 1036 -10.17 -8.32 4.79
CA PHE A 1036 -9.20 -8.34 3.69
C PHE A 1036 -9.51 -7.33 2.57
N GLU A 1037 -8.47 -6.82 1.90
CA GLU A 1037 -8.62 -6.11 0.63
C GLU A 1037 -8.76 -7.12 -0.52
N TRP A 1038 -10.00 -7.42 -0.91
CA TRP A 1038 -10.32 -8.32 -2.01
C TRP A 1038 -10.03 -7.67 -3.37
N GLY A 1039 -9.16 -8.31 -4.17
CA GLY A 1039 -8.78 -7.85 -5.51
C GLY A 1039 -9.64 -8.42 -6.64
N LYS A 1040 -9.39 -7.94 -7.87
CA LYS A 1040 -9.89 -8.54 -9.11
C LYS A 1040 -9.15 -9.84 -9.44
N HIS A 1041 -9.72 -10.66 -10.32
CA HIS A 1041 -8.95 -11.69 -11.02
C HIS A 1041 -7.84 -11.04 -11.86
N MET A 1042 -6.62 -11.57 -11.78
CA MET A 1042 -5.46 -11.11 -12.55
C MET A 1042 -5.35 -11.92 -13.85
N ARG A 1043 -4.89 -11.33 -14.96
CA ARG A 1043 -4.64 -12.08 -16.20
C ARG A 1043 -3.30 -12.80 -16.13
N THR A 1044 -3.06 -13.78 -17.00
CA THR A 1044 -1.79 -14.53 -17.00
C THR A 1044 -0.62 -13.61 -17.31
N GLU A 1045 -0.80 -12.73 -18.29
CA GLU A 1045 0.18 -11.78 -18.84
C GLU A 1045 0.56 -10.68 -17.83
N ASP A 1046 -0.35 -10.37 -16.90
CA ASP A 1046 -0.12 -9.49 -15.75
C ASP A 1046 0.61 -10.25 -14.61
N SER A 1047 0.26 -11.52 -14.36
CA SER A 1047 0.95 -12.33 -13.36
C SER A 1047 2.39 -12.65 -13.74
N GLU A 1048 2.69 -12.61 -15.05
CA GLU A 1048 4.00 -12.94 -15.62
C GLU A 1048 5.02 -11.80 -15.56
N THR A 1049 4.64 -10.58 -15.15
CA THR A 1049 5.59 -9.48 -14.87
C THR A 1049 6.35 -9.63 -13.55
N TYR A 1050 5.96 -10.60 -12.71
CA TYR A 1050 6.53 -10.84 -11.39
C TYR A 1050 7.66 -11.87 -11.47
N LYS A 1051 8.80 -11.61 -10.82
CA LYS A 1051 9.89 -12.58 -10.66
C LYS A 1051 9.57 -13.72 -9.70
N TYR A 1052 8.69 -13.48 -8.73
CA TYR A 1052 8.46 -14.36 -7.57
C TYR A 1052 6.97 -14.66 -7.39
N VAL A 1053 6.58 -15.94 -7.38
CA VAL A 1053 5.16 -16.37 -7.34
C VAL A 1053 4.92 -17.47 -6.32
N MET A 1054 3.77 -17.42 -5.61
CA MET A 1054 3.43 -18.39 -4.57
C MET A 1054 2.42 -19.46 -5.05
N ASP A 1055 2.70 -20.72 -4.71
CA ASP A 1055 1.82 -21.87 -4.88
C ASP A 1055 1.35 -22.47 -3.55
N VAL A 1056 0.03 -22.58 -3.38
CA VAL A 1056 -0.63 -23.03 -2.13
C VAL A 1056 -1.89 -23.84 -2.44
N ASP A 1057 -2.03 -24.97 -1.75
CA ASP A 1057 -3.19 -25.88 -1.78
C ASP A 1057 -4.54 -25.16 -1.78
N GLY A 1058 -5.44 -25.66 -2.63
CA GLY A 1058 -6.85 -25.27 -2.67
C GLY A 1058 -7.69 -26.22 -1.82
N ASN A 1059 -8.78 -26.73 -2.40
CA ASN A 1059 -9.56 -27.82 -1.81
C ASN A 1059 -8.66 -29.06 -1.63
N GLY A 1060 -8.02 -29.48 -2.72
CA GLY A 1060 -6.87 -30.38 -2.75
C GLY A 1060 -5.60 -29.64 -3.18
N TRP A 1061 -4.78 -30.30 -4.01
CA TRP A 1061 -3.59 -29.72 -4.66
C TRP A 1061 -3.87 -28.42 -5.46
N SER A 1062 -2.80 -27.76 -5.91
CA SER A 1062 -2.88 -26.57 -6.76
C SER A 1062 -2.54 -26.88 -8.23
N SER A 1063 -3.57 -27.07 -9.06
CA SER A 1063 -3.41 -27.33 -10.51
C SER A 1063 -2.71 -26.21 -11.30
N ARG A 1064 -2.40 -25.07 -10.67
CA ARG A 1064 -1.66 -23.96 -11.27
C ARG A 1064 -0.17 -24.23 -11.42
N PHE A 1065 0.38 -25.25 -10.74
CA PHE A 1065 1.82 -25.40 -10.53
C PHE A 1065 2.63 -25.48 -11.85
N ARG A 1066 2.20 -26.27 -12.84
CA ARG A 1066 2.82 -26.32 -14.18
C ARG A 1066 2.88 -24.94 -14.86
N ARG A 1067 1.76 -24.22 -14.87
CA ARG A 1067 1.67 -22.85 -15.45
C ARG A 1067 2.59 -21.87 -14.72
N LEU A 1068 2.82 -22.04 -13.42
CA LEU A 1068 3.75 -21.21 -12.65
C LEU A 1068 5.21 -21.56 -12.95
N LEU A 1069 5.61 -22.84 -12.99
CA LEU A 1069 6.98 -23.25 -13.34
C LEU A 1069 7.37 -22.81 -14.77
N SER A 1070 6.47 -22.99 -15.73
CA SER A 1070 6.68 -22.59 -17.14
C SER A 1070 6.71 -21.07 -17.36
N SER A 1071 6.24 -20.26 -16.40
CA SER A 1071 6.13 -18.80 -16.51
C SER A 1071 7.46 -18.04 -16.47
N ASN A 1072 8.59 -18.74 -16.27
CA ASN A 1072 9.94 -18.18 -16.08
C ASN A 1072 10.05 -17.33 -14.79
N SER A 1073 9.34 -17.71 -13.73
CA SER A 1073 9.37 -17.06 -12.40
C SER A 1073 9.69 -18.09 -11.32
N VAL A 1074 10.33 -17.66 -10.23
CA VAL A 1074 10.61 -18.56 -9.09
C VAL A 1074 9.32 -18.88 -8.36
N VAL A 1075 8.99 -20.17 -8.30
CA VAL A 1075 7.80 -20.66 -7.60
C VAL A 1075 8.16 -21.04 -6.16
N PHE A 1076 7.49 -20.42 -5.19
CA PHE A 1076 7.50 -20.80 -3.79
C PHE A 1076 6.30 -21.72 -3.54
N LYS A 1077 6.52 -23.02 -3.27
CA LYS A 1077 5.43 -24.01 -3.10
C LYS A 1077 5.28 -24.42 -1.64
N SER A 1078 4.06 -24.28 -1.12
CA SER A 1078 3.65 -24.84 0.17
C SER A 1078 2.45 -25.76 -0.01
N THR A 1079 2.62 -27.05 0.33
CA THR A 1079 1.60 -28.09 0.09
C THR A 1079 1.67 -29.21 1.13
N THR A 1080 0.59 -29.98 1.28
CA THR A 1080 0.56 -31.28 1.98
C THR A 1080 0.27 -32.46 1.05
N TYR A 1081 0.25 -32.22 -0.27
CA TYR A 1081 -0.01 -33.22 -1.29
C TYR A 1081 1.29 -33.56 -2.03
N PRO A 1082 1.88 -34.75 -1.81
CA PRO A 1082 2.82 -35.31 -2.78
C PRO A 1082 2.03 -35.60 -4.07
N GLU A 1083 2.27 -34.79 -5.10
CA GLU A 1083 1.66 -34.90 -6.42
C GLU A 1083 2.39 -35.97 -7.27
N TRP A 1084 1.78 -36.44 -8.37
CA TRP A 1084 2.28 -37.55 -9.20
C TRP A 1084 3.73 -37.41 -9.69
N PHE A 1085 4.23 -36.17 -9.83
CA PHE A 1085 5.58 -35.85 -10.29
C PHE A 1085 6.60 -35.72 -9.17
N ALA A 1086 6.23 -35.94 -7.90
CA ALA A 1086 7.05 -35.57 -6.74
C ALA A 1086 8.44 -36.20 -6.73
N ASP A 1087 8.59 -37.40 -7.28
CA ASP A 1087 9.88 -38.11 -7.38
C ASP A 1087 10.74 -37.56 -8.53
N ARG A 1088 10.11 -37.15 -9.64
CA ARG A 1088 10.77 -36.62 -10.86
C ARG A 1088 11.17 -35.14 -10.77
N ILE A 1089 10.73 -34.40 -9.75
CA ILE A 1089 11.09 -32.98 -9.53
C ILE A 1089 12.00 -32.77 -8.30
N GLN A 1090 13.11 -32.06 -8.49
CA GLN A 1090 13.97 -31.66 -7.37
C GLN A 1090 13.57 -30.29 -6.75
N PRO A 1091 13.27 -30.21 -5.44
CA PRO A 1091 13.16 -28.93 -4.70
C PRO A 1091 14.50 -28.20 -4.65
N TRP A 1092 14.51 -26.88 -4.45
CA TRP A 1092 15.66 -25.96 -4.54
C TRP A 1092 16.36 -25.87 -5.91
N VAL A 1093 16.17 -26.83 -6.82
CA VAL A 1093 16.59 -26.72 -8.23
C VAL A 1093 15.47 -26.16 -9.10
N HIS A 1094 14.24 -26.69 -8.99
CA HIS A 1094 13.11 -26.29 -9.85
C HIS A 1094 12.07 -25.40 -9.14
N TYR A 1095 12.06 -25.35 -7.81
CA TYR A 1095 11.16 -24.49 -7.03
C TYR A 1095 11.65 -24.39 -5.58
N VAL A 1096 11.18 -23.37 -4.85
CA VAL A 1096 11.50 -23.18 -3.42
C VAL A 1096 10.41 -23.85 -2.57
N PRO A 1097 10.71 -24.89 -1.77
CA PRO A 1097 9.75 -25.48 -0.84
C PRO A 1097 9.56 -24.57 0.39
N ILE A 1098 8.31 -24.38 0.83
CA ILE A 1098 7.93 -23.50 1.94
C ILE A 1098 7.03 -24.22 2.93
N SER A 1099 7.35 -24.13 4.22
CA SER A 1099 6.62 -24.75 5.33
C SER A 1099 5.16 -24.31 5.39
N ILE A 1100 4.26 -25.22 5.73
CA ILE A 1100 2.81 -24.98 5.82
C ILE A 1100 2.44 -23.88 6.82
N ASP A 1101 3.28 -23.66 7.84
CA ASP A 1101 3.08 -22.57 8.80
C ASP A 1101 3.53 -21.19 8.28
N TYR A 1102 4.29 -21.16 7.17
CA TYR A 1102 4.99 -20.00 6.57
C TYR A 1102 6.07 -19.38 7.48
N SER A 1103 6.65 -20.15 8.40
CA SER A 1103 7.71 -19.68 9.32
C SER A 1103 9.02 -19.31 8.62
N ASP A 1104 9.28 -19.92 7.46
CA ASP A 1104 10.47 -19.82 6.59
C ASP A 1104 10.26 -18.90 5.37
N LEU A 1105 9.01 -18.56 5.03
CA LEU A 1105 8.65 -17.84 3.80
C LEU A 1105 9.39 -16.51 3.64
N TYR A 1106 9.52 -15.74 4.73
CA TYR A 1106 10.17 -14.43 4.66
C TYR A 1106 11.69 -14.57 4.46
N ASP A 1107 12.33 -15.45 5.21
CA ASP A 1107 13.77 -15.71 5.15
C ASP A 1107 14.18 -16.28 3.79
N ALA A 1108 13.37 -17.21 3.25
CA ALA A 1108 13.54 -17.75 1.91
C ALA A 1108 13.38 -16.67 0.82
N PHE A 1109 12.37 -15.82 0.95
CA PHE A 1109 12.07 -14.82 -0.08
C PHE A 1109 13.05 -13.65 -0.08
N VAL A 1110 13.45 -13.10 1.07
CA VAL A 1110 14.45 -12.00 1.11
C VAL A 1110 15.85 -12.46 0.71
N PHE A 1111 16.18 -13.75 0.81
CA PHE A 1111 17.43 -14.28 0.26
C PHE A 1111 17.52 -14.04 -1.25
N PHE A 1112 16.49 -14.41 -2.01
CA PHE A 1112 16.45 -14.19 -3.46
C PHE A 1112 16.24 -12.71 -3.81
N ARG A 1113 15.27 -12.05 -3.18
CA ARG A 1113 14.85 -10.67 -3.50
C ARG A 1113 15.80 -9.59 -2.98
N GLY A 1114 16.58 -9.88 -1.94
CA GLY A 1114 17.27 -8.90 -1.11
C GLY A 1114 16.37 -8.34 -0.01
N ASP A 1115 16.91 -7.41 0.78
CA ASP A 1115 16.21 -6.73 1.87
C ASP A 1115 15.08 -5.80 1.40
N ILE A 1116 14.53 -4.94 2.26
CA ILE A 1116 13.47 -3.99 1.89
C ILE A 1116 13.87 -3.08 0.71
N SER A 1117 15.15 -2.72 0.61
CA SER A 1117 15.76 -1.92 -0.46
C SER A 1117 16.28 -2.78 -1.64
N GLY A 1118 16.29 -4.11 -1.46
CA GLY A 1118 16.80 -5.12 -2.40
C GLY A 1118 18.33 -5.23 -2.39
N GLU A 1119 18.98 -4.81 -1.29
CA GLU A 1119 20.40 -5.05 -1.03
C GLU A 1119 20.60 -6.53 -0.62
N GLY A 1120 21.71 -7.16 -0.99
CA GLY A 1120 21.98 -8.57 -0.70
C GLY A 1120 21.11 -9.57 -1.48
N ASN A 1121 20.49 -9.15 -2.58
CA ASN A 1121 19.70 -10.04 -3.44
C ASN A 1121 20.56 -11.14 -4.09
N HIS A 1122 19.92 -12.26 -4.43
CA HIS A 1122 20.52 -13.39 -5.15
C HIS A 1122 19.77 -13.62 -6.47
N ASP A 1123 19.56 -12.54 -7.24
CA ASP A 1123 18.73 -12.54 -8.45
C ASP A 1123 19.23 -13.55 -9.51
N GLU A 1124 20.54 -13.83 -9.56
CA GLU A 1124 21.13 -14.87 -10.42
C GLU A 1124 20.78 -16.31 -9.99
N LEU A 1125 20.69 -16.59 -8.68
CA LEU A 1125 20.20 -17.89 -8.20
C LEU A 1125 18.70 -18.03 -8.44
N ALA A 1126 17.94 -16.94 -8.28
CA ALA A 1126 16.54 -16.90 -8.64
C ALA A 1126 16.31 -17.16 -10.14
N ARG A 1127 17.08 -16.50 -11.01
CA ARG A 1127 17.10 -16.69 -12.46
C ARG A 1127 17.44 -18.14 -12.83
N LYS A 1128 18.43 -18.75 -12.16
CA LYS A 1128 18.81 -20.16 -12.35
C LYS A 1128 17.65 -21.10 -12.02
N ILE A 1129 17.00 -20.95 -10.87
CA ILE A 1129 15.85 -21.77 -10.45
C ILE A 1129 14.67 -21.58 -11.40
N ALA A 1130 14.35 -20.34 -11.80
CA ALA A 1130 13.25 -20.05 -12.73
C ALA A 1130 13.49 -20.63 -14.14
N ALA A 1131 14.73 -20.57 -14.64
CA ALA A 1131 15.10 -21.17 -15.91
C ALA A 1131 15.08 -22.70 -15.86
N ALA A 1132 15.59 -23.30 -14.78
CA ALA A 1132 15.54 -24.73 -14.55
C ALA A 1132 14.10 -25.24 -14.43
N ALA A 1133 13.24 -24.55 -13.68
CA ALA A 1133 11.80 -24.83 -13.56
C ALA A 1133 11.11 -24.92 -14.94
N ARG A 1134 11.36 -23.92 -15.79
CA ARG A 1134 10.78 -23.81 -17.13
C ARG A 1134 11.35 -24.87 -18.08
N SER A 1135 12.64 -25.20 -17.99
CA SER A 1135 13.24 -26.32 -18.74
C SER A 1135 12.61 -27.64 -18.31
N TRP A 1136 12.48 -27.87 -17.00
CA TRP A 1136 11.92 -29.09 -16.44
C TRP A 1136 10.46 -29.30 -16.88
N THR A 1137 9.61 -28.26 -16.89
CA THR A 1137 8.24 -28.39 -17.44
C THR A 1137 8.19 -28.83 -18.90
N LYS A 1138 9.21 -28.51 -19.71
CA LYS A 1138 9.24 -28.82 -21.14
C LYS A 1138 9.80 -30.20 -21.46
N SER A 1139 10.59 -30.80 -20.56
CA SER A 1139 11.21 -32.11 -20.76
C SER A 1139 10.60 -33.22 -19.91
N PHE A 1140 9.95 -32.88 -18.78
CA PHE A 1140 9.43 -33.87 -17.81
C PHE A 1140 7.92 -33.75 -17.53
N TRP A 1141 7.24 -32.73 -18.07
CA TRP A 1141 5.78 -32.55 -17.93
C TRP A 1141 5.08 -32.39 -19.29
N ARG A 1142 5.60 -33.05 -20.34
CA ARG A 1142 4.92 -33.14 -21.64
C ARG A 1142 3.67 -34.02 -21.55
N LYS A 1143 2.93 -34.19 -22.65
CA LYS A 1143 1.81 -35.14 -22.68
C LYS A 1143 2.35 -36.58 -22.56
N GLU A 1144 3.53 -36.80 -23.10
CA GLU A 1144 4.23 -38.07 -23.24
C GLU A 1144 4.73 -38.57 -21.87
N ASP A 1145 5.36 -37.70 -21.07
CA ASP A 1145 5.70 -37.97 -19.66
C ASP A 1145 4.49 -38.38 -18.81
N VAL A 1146 3.35 -37.69 -19.04
CA VAL A 1146 2.08 -37.92 -18.36
C VAL A 1146 1.47 -39.26 -18.78
N THR A 1147 1.55 -39.60 -20.06
CA THR A 1147 1.14 -40.90 -20.60
C THR A 1147 2.01 -42.03 -20.03
N ALA A 1148 3.34 -41.88 -20.00
CA ALA A 1148 4.25 -42.90 -19.45
C ALA A 1148 4.00 -43.20 -17.96
N TYR A 1149 3.72 -42.18 -17.13
CA TYR A 1149 3.29 -42.38 -15.74
C TYR A 1149 1.97 -43.16 -15.65
N MET A 1150 0.97 -42.77 -16.44
CA MET A 1150 -0.34 -43.40 -16.42
C MET A 1150 -0.31 -44.83 -16.98
N PHE A 1151 0.55 -45.10 -17.96
CA PHE A 1151 0.78 -46.44 -18.51
C PHE A 1151 1.38 -47.36 -17.43
N ARG A 1152 2.48 -46.95 -16.77
CA ARG A 1152 3.06 -47.74 -15.67
C ARG A 1152 2.07 -47.96 -14.53
N LEU A 1153 1.34 -46.92 -14.13
CA LEU A 1153 0.32 -47.02 -13.08
C LEU A 1153 -0.75 -48.08 -13.39
N PHE A 1154 -1.20 -48.17 -14.66
CA PHE A 1154 -2.24 -49.12 -15.05
C PHE A 1154 -1.73 -50.54 -15.33
N LEU A 1155 -0.46 -50.72 -15.71
CA LEU A 1155 0.20 -52.03 -15.72
C LEU A 1155 0.27 -52.63 -14.30
N GLU A 1156 0.76 -51.85 -13.33
CA GLU A 1156 0.84 -52.29 -11.93
C GLU A 1156 -0.55 -52.54 -11.34
N TYR A 1157 -1.52 -51.66 -11.61
CA TYR A 1157 -2.91 -51.85 -11.17
C TYR A 1157 -3.52 -53.13 -11.76
N GLY A 1158 -3.35 -53.36 -13.06
CA GLY A 1158 -3.82 -54.58 -13.73
C GLY A 1158 -3.20 -55.84 -13.14
N ARG A 1159 -1.89 -55.82 -12.86
CA ARG A 1159 -1.19 -56.93 -12.19
C ARG A 1159 -1.73 -57.20 -10.78
N ILE A 1160 -1.88 -56.18 -9.94
CA ILE A 1160 -2.39 -56.32 -8.56
C ILE A 1160 -3.81 -56.88 -8.53
N MET A 1161 -4.67 -56.47 -9.47
CA MET A 1161 -6.05 -56.92 -9.57
C MET A 1161 -6.21 -58.30 -10.23
N SER A 1162 -5.14 -58.89 -10.81
CA SER A 1162 -5.21 -60.20 -11.46
C SER A 1162 -5.29 -61.34 -10.45
N LEU A 1163 -6.12 -62.36 -10.75
CA LEU A 1163 -6.16 -63.62 -10.00
C LEU A 1163 -4.90 -64.47 -10.23
N ASP A 1164 -4.20 -64.24 -11.34
CA ASP A 1164 -2.90 -64.80 -11.67
C ASP A 1164 -1.92 -63.63 -11.80
N ARG A 1165 -1.16 -63.36 -10.73
CA ARG A 1165 -0.19 -62.25 -10.68
C ARG A 1165 1.16 -62.62 -11.31
N ASP A 1166 1.43 -63.92 -11.45
CA ASP A 1166 2.69 -64.44 -11.97
C ASP A 1166 2.68 -64.41 -13.49
N ALA A 1167 1.58 -64.81 -14.15
CA ALA A 1167 1.38 -64.63 -15.59
C ALA A 1167 1.20 -63.16 -16.02
N MET A 1168 1.04 -62.24 -15.05
CA MET A 1168 1.04 -60.79 -15.24
C MET A 1168 2.38 -60.12 -14.88
N THR A 1169 3.41 -60.89 -14.54
CA THR A 1169 4.79 -60.42 -14.34
C THR A 1169 5.59 -60.65 -15.63
N TYR A 1170 6.57 -59.79 -15.88
CA TYR A 1170 7.49 -59.93 -17.01
C TYR A 1170 8.38 -61.16 -16.83
N ASN A 1171 8.56 -61.94 -17.89
CA ASN A 1171 9.47 -63.08 -17.98
C ASN A 1171 10.05 -63.10 -19.40
N ASP A 1172 11.34 -63.45 -19.51
CA ASP A 1172 12.11 -63.50 -20.77
C ASP A 1172 11.59 -64.54 -21.80
#